data_AF-A0A9L0SYP3-F1
#
_entry.id   AF-A0A9L0SYP3-F1
#
_cell.length_a   1.000
_cell.length_b   1.000
_cell.length_c   1.000
_cell.angle_alpha   90.00
_cell.angle_beta   90.00
_cell.angle_gamma   90.00
#
_symmetry.space_group_name_H-M   'P 1'
#
loop_
_entity.id
_entity.type
_entity.pdbx_description
1 polymer ?
#
loop_
_entity_poly.entity_id
_entity_poly.type
_entity_poly.pdbx_seq_one_letter_code
_entity_poly.pdbx_strand_id
1 'polypeptide(L)'
;MAMFLLLHFAFLIDVKDYVLTDGSTITPLCQKGYFPCGNLTKCLPRAFHCDGMNDCGNGADEENCGDTSGWATIFGTVHGNANNVALTQECFLNQYPQRCDCKETELECVNAGLKSVPTISSNVTLLSLKKNKIRSLPNKVFVKYTELKKMYLQHNCIRHISRKAFFGLHNLQILYLNHNCITTLRPGVFKDLHQLTWLILDDNPITSISQRLFTGLNSLFFLSMVNNHLEALPKQMCAQMPQLNWMDLEGNGIKYLTNSTFLSCNSLTVLFLPRNQIDFVPEKTFSSLKNLGELDLSNNMIMELPPHIFKDLKLLQKLKLASNPLLYLHKNQFESLKQLQSLDLERIEIPNINTGMFQPMKNLSHIYFKNFRYCSYAPHVRICMPLTDGISSFEDLLANNILRIFVWVIAFITCFGNLFVIGMRSFIKAENTTHAMSIKILCCADCLMGVYLFFVGFSDIKYRGQYQKYALLWMESLQCRLMGFLAMLSTEVSVLLLTYLTLEKFLVIVFPFSNIRPGKRQTSVILICIWIVGFLIAVIPFWNEDYFGNFYGKNGVCFPLYYDQTEDIGSKGYSLGIFLGTITSWIVIFFLPVNSALNPILYTLTTSFFKDKLKQLLHKHRRKSIFKTKKKSLSTSIVWTDDSSSLKLGILNKITLGDSIVKPIS
;
A
#
# COMPACT_ATOMS: atom_id res chain seq x y z
N MET A 1 11.27 34.26 -36.35
CA MET A 1 11.28 35.72 -36.14
C MET A 1 9.95 36.29 -35.61
N ALA A 2 8.81 35.58 -35.69
CA ALA A 2 7.55 36.03 -35.04
C ALA A 2 7.43 35.65 -33.54
N MET A 3 8.26 34.71 -33.06
CA MET A 3 8.17 34.14 -31.69
C MET A 3 8.88 34.97 -30.60
N PHE A 4 9.37 36.16 -30.94
CA PHE A 4 10.08 37.06 -30.00
C PHE A 4 9.23 38.25 -29.53
N LEU A 5 8.07 38.48 -30.17
CA LEU A 5 7.18 39.63 -29.91
C LEU A 5 6.05 39.33 -28.91
N LEU A 6 5.73 38.05 -28.67
CA LEU A 6 4.69 37.64 -27.72
C LEU A 6 5.16 37.62 -26.25
N LEU A 7 6.47 37.70 -26.00
CA LEU A 7 7.04 37.76 -24.64
C LEU A 7 6.89 39.13 -23.97
N HIS A 8 6.46 40.16 -24.69
CA HIS A 8 6.47 41.55 -24.21
C HIS A 8 5.12 42.10 -23.74
N PHE A 9 4.02 41.33 -23.84
CA PHE A 9 2.65 41.84 -23.66
C PHE A 9 1.88 41.29 -22.44
N ALA A 10 2.56 40.55 -21.53
CA ALA A 10 1.97 40.01 -20.31
C ALA A 10 2.50 40.64 -19.00
N PHE A 11 3.31 41.70 -19.10
CA PHE A 11 3.70 42.54 -17.97
C PHE A 11 2.74 43.74 -17.87
N LEU A 12 1.68 43.60 -17.07
CA LEU A 12 0.94 44.66 -16.33
C LEU A 12 -0.43 44.16 -15.85
N ILE A 13 -0.46 43.43 -14.74
CA ILE A 13 -1.55 43.55 -13.76
C ILE A 13 -0.89 43.70 -12.39
N ASP A 14 -0.84 44.96 -11.96
CA ASP A 14 -0.40 45.39 -10.63
C ASP A 14 -1.50 45.06 -9.60
N VAL A 15 -1.20 44.23 -8.61
CA VAL A 15 -2.11 43.96 -7.49
C VAL A 15 -1.70 44.82 -6.32
N LYS A 16 -2.40 45.94 -6.16
CA LYS A 16 -2.26 46.82 -4.99
C LYS A 16 -2.55 46.04 -3.70
N ASP A 17 -1.53 45.89 -2.87
CA ASP A 17 -1.71 45.51 -1.47
C ASP A 17 -2.48 46.61 -0.74
N TYR A 18 -3.61 46.23 -0.14
CA TYR A 18 -4.38 47.11 0.73
C TYR A 18 -3.85 46.99 2.17
N VAL A 19 -3.20 48.05 2.65
CA VAL A 19 -2.88 48.19 4.07
C VAL A 19 -4.15 48.62 4.81
N LEU A 20 -4.51 47.89 5.86
CA LEU A 20 -5.50 48.31 6.86
C LEU A 20 -4.97 47.98 8.25
N THR A 21 -4.80 49.01 9.06
CA THR A 21 -4.21 48.92 10.40
C THR A 21 -5.26 48.86 11.50
N ASP A 22 -4.90 48.09 12.52
CA ASP A 22 -5.16 48.31 13.96
C ASP A 22 -6.38 47.65 14.64
N GLY A 23 -6.15 47.29 15.92
CA GLY A 23 -7.19 47.17 16.94
C GLY A 23 -7.90 45.82 17.16
N SER A 24 -7.23 44.82 17.76
CA SER A 24 -7.74 44.07 18.95
C SER A 24 -6.97 42.77 19.26
N THR A 25 -7.06 42.33 20.52
CA THR A 25 -6.37 41.16 21.10
C THR A 25 -6.88 39.83 20.55
N ILE A 26 -6.09 39.16 19.69
CA ILE A 26 -6.41 37.84 19.12
C ILE A 26 -5.14 36.99 19.10
N THR A 27 -5.26 35.71 19.46
CA THR A 27 -4.24 34.65 19.21
C THR A 27 -3.74 34.74 17.76
N PRO A 28 -2.43 34.57 17.48
CA PRO A 28 -1.87 34.88 16.16
C PRO A 28 -2.61 34.13 15.04
N LEU A 29 -3.41 34.89 14.27
CA LEU A 29 -4.28 34.35 13.23
C LEU A 29 -3.45 34.10 11.98
N CYS A 30 -2.67 33.03 12.00
CA CYS A 30 -1.82 32.63 10.88
C CYS A 30 -2.65 32.49 9.59
N GLN A 31 -2.08 32.91 8.45
CA GLN A 31 -2.74 32.76 7.16
C GLN A 31 -2.98 31.27 6.84
N LYS A 32 -4.02 30.98 6.06
CA LYS A 32 -4.37 29.61 5.66
C LYS A 32 -3.17 28.91 5.03
N GLY A 33 -2.76 27.78 5.63
CA GLY A 33 -1.56 27.01 5.25
C GLY A 33 -0.42 27.11 6.26
N TYR A 34 -0.49 28.05 7.21
CA TYR A 34 0.52 28.27 8.24
C TYR A 34 -0.05 27.91 9.63
N PHE A 35 0.81 27.44 10.54
CA PHE A 35 0.49 27.16 11.95
C PHE A 35 1.31 28.06 12.89
N PRO A 36 0.78 28.44 14.07
CA PRO A 36 1.53 29.22 15.06
C PRO A 36 2.50 28.35 15.85
N CYS A 37 3.69 28.88 16.14
CA CYS A 37 4.70 28.25 16.99
C CYS A 37 4.34 28.32 18.49
N GLY A 38 3.18 27.77 18.86
CA GLY A 38 2.61 27.86 20.20
C GLY A 38 2.30 29.30 20.59
N ASN A 39 2.90 29.79 21.67
CA ASN A 39 2.73 31.15 22.17
C ASN A 39 3.58 32.21 21.44
N LEU A 40 4.38 31.82 20.45
CA LEU A 40 5.15 32.75 19.64
C LEU A 40 4.26 33.37 18.54
N THR A 41 4.51 34.64 18.20
CA THR A 41 3.90 35.32 17.05
C THR A 41 4.41 34.82 15.70
N LYS A 42 5.38 33.90 15.69
CA LYS A 42 5.92 33.25 14.50
C LYS A 42 4.93 32.21 13.98
N CYS A 43 4.53 32.36 12.72
CA CYS A 43 3.77 31.36 11.97
C CYS A 43 4.72 30.64 11.01
N LEU A 44 4.68 29.31 10.96
CA LEU A 44 5.42 28.49 10.00
C LEU A 44 4.48 27.83 8.99
N PRO A 45 4.90 27.60 7.73
CA PRO A 45 4.18 26.75 6.80
C PRO A 45 3.98 25.33 7.35
N ARG A 46 2.84 24.70 7.05
CA ARG A 46 2.50 23.33 7.51
C ARG A 46 3.52 22.24 7.13
N ALA A 47 4.40 22.46 6.16
CA ALA A 47 5.45 21.49 5.83
C ALA A 47 6.52 21.34 6.92
N PHE A 48 6.80 22.41 7.69
CA PHE A 48 7.75 22.43 8.81
C PHE A 48 7.08 21.98 10.12
N HIS A 49 6.21 20.98 10.04
CA HIS A 49 5.54 20.42 11.20
C HIS A 49 5.79 18.92 11.21
N CYS A 50 6.49 18.43 12.23
CA CYS A 50 6.89 17.04 12.34
C CYS A 50 7.86 16.59 11.24
N ASP A 51 8.78 17.47 10.83
CA ASP A 51 9.83 17.18 9.85
C ASP A 51 11.14 16.72 10.50
N GLY A 52 11.21 16.74 11.84
CA GLY A 52 12.38 16.36 12.63
C GLY A 52 13.29 17.54 12.99
N MET A 53 12.91 18.78 12.67
CA MET A 53 13.67 19.99 12.94
C MET A 53 12.87 21.00 13.78
N ASN A 54 13.55 21.68 14.70
CA ASN A 54 12.95 22.70 15.56
C ASN A 54 13.10 24.09 14.92
N ASP A 55 12.29 24.37 13.91
CA ASP A 55 12.18 25.67 13.23
C ASP A 55 11.46 26.73 14.08
N CYS A 56 10.57 26.33 14.99
CA CYS A 56 9.89 27.22 15.93
C CYS A 56 10.83 27.75 17.03
N GLY A 57 11.97 27.11 17.25
CA GLY A 57 12.93 27.39 18.32
C GLY A 57 12.50 26.86 19.70
N ASN A 58 11.20 26.76 19.97
CA ASN A 58 10.63 26.21 21.21
C ASN A 58 10.19 24.74 21.12
N GLY A 59 10.34 24.07 19.97
CA GLY A 59 9.92 22.69 19.74
C GLY A 59 8.41 22.48 19.53
N ALA A 60 7.60 23.54 19.46
CA ALA A 60 6.14 23.45 19.30
C ALA A 60 5.71 22.91 17.91
N ASP A 61 6.64 22.80 16.98
CA ASP A 61 6.57 22.13 15.69
C ASP A 61 6.81 20.61 15.77
N GLU A 62 7.61 20.14 16.72
CA GLU A 62 7.95 18.72 16.90
C GLU A 62 7.16 18.05 18.04
N GLU A 63 6.40 18.81 18.83
CA GLU A 63 5.52 18.29 19.88
C GLU A 63 4.21 17.68 19.35
N ASN A 64 3.90 16.46 19.81
CA ASN A 64 2.68 15.69 19.47
C ASN A 64 2.55 15.31 17.98
N CYS A 65 3.67 14.93 17.36
CA CYS A 65 3.73 14.46 15.97
C CYS A 65 3.24 13.02 15.74
N GLY A 66 3.13 12.22 16.81
CA GLY A 66 2.46 10.93 16.76
C GLY A 66 1.00 11.07 17.14
N ASP A 67 0.11 10.36 16.45
CA ASP A 67 -1.27 10.16 16.91
C ASP A 67 -1.32 9.15 18.08
N THR A 68 -0.78 9.58 19.22
CA THR A 68 -0.91 8.92 20.52
C THR A 68 -2.26 9.22 21.18
N SER A 69 -3.15 9.96 20.52
CA SER A 69 -4.51 10.26 20.97
C SER A 69 -5.27 8.97 21.28
N GLY A 70 -6.22 9.03 22.22
CA GLY A 70 -6.91 7.85 22.73
C GLY A 70 -6.08 7.12 23.79
N TRP A 71 -6.24 5.80 23.87
CA TRP A 71 -5.88 5.06 25.08
C TRP A 71 -4.39 4.78 25.25
N ALA A 72 -3.56 5.04 24.24
CA ALA A 72 -2.10 4.89 24.33
C ALA A 72 -1.50 5.75 25.46
N THR A 73 -2.02 6.97 25.67
CA THR A 73 -1.63 7.84 26.79
C THR A 73 -1.94 7.23 28.16
N ILE A 74 -3.05 6.52 28.30
CA ILE A 74 -3.52 5.93 29.55
C ILE A 74 -2.80 4.60 29.81
N PHE A 75 -2.67 3.75 28.80
CA PHE A 75 -2.00 2.45 28.91
C PHE A 75 -0.52 2.59 29.30
N GLY A 76 0.15 3.63 28.77
CA GLY A 76 1.53 3.99 29.12
C GLY A 76 1.74 4.35 30.59
N THR A 77 0.70 4.78 31.32
CA THR A 77 0.78 5.03 32.78
C THR A 77 0.40 3.80 33.63
N VAL A 78 -0.34 2.85 33.07
CA VAL A 78 -0.72 1.59 33.74
C VAL A 78 0.35 0.50 33.58
N HIS A 79 1.14 0.56 32.50
CA HIS A 79 2.24 -0.39 32.20
C HIS A 79 3.63 0.26 32.20
N GLY A 80 3.73 1.59 32.22
CA GLY A 80 4.98 2.31 32.30
C GLY A 80 5.66 2.08 33.65
N ASN A 81 6.93 1.69 33.60
CA ASN A 81 7.72 1.23 34.72
C ASN A 81 7.07 0.08 35.51
N ALA A 82 7.32 -1.13 35.01
CA ALA A 82 7.87 -2.15 35.91
C ALA A 82 9.14 -1.56 36.57
N ASN A 83 8.96 -0.89 37.71
CA ASN A 83 10.06 -0.55 38.58
C ASN A 83 10.78 -1.86 38.88
N ASN A 84 12.04 -1.97 38.46
CA ASN A 84 12.92 -3.08 38.85
C ASN A 84 13.30 -2.90 40.32
N VAL A 85 12.29 -3.02 41.20
CA VAL A 85 12.51 -3.41 42.59
C VAL A 85 13.25 -4.74 42.51
N ALA A 86 14.44 -4.79 43.09
CA ALA A 86 15.21 -6.02 43.13
C ALA A 86 14.47 -7.02 44.02
N LEU A 87 13.63 -7.87 43.41
CA LEU A 87 13.04 -9.02 44.10
C LEU A 87 14.17 -9.84 44.71
N THR A 88 13.97 -10.28 45.94
CA THR A 88 14.94 -11.13 46.62
C THR A 88 15.07 -12.45 45.86
N GLN A 89 16.30 -12.95 45.75
CA GLN A 89 16.60 -14.12 44.91
C GLN A 89 16.31 -15.46 45.61
N GLU A 90 15.70 -15.40 46.80
CA GLU A 90 15.32 -16.55 47.62
C GLU A 90 13.94 -17.08 47.21
N CYS A 91 13.73 -18.40 47.33
CA CYS A 91 12.48 -19.05 46.96
C CYS A 91 11.72 -19.52 48.22
N PHE A 92 10.48 -19.08 48.38
CA PHE A 92 9.58 -19.47 49.48
C PHE A 92 8.59 -20.59 49.10
N LEU A 93 8.86 -21.31 48.00
CA LEU A 93 8.03 -22.44 47.54
C LEU A 93 8.66 -23.78 47.93
N ASN A 94 8.01 -24.50 48.85
CA ASN A 94 8.50 -25.79 49.36
C ASN A 94 8.52 -26.94 48.32
N GLN A 95 7.79 -26.80 47.20
CA GLN A 95 7.67 -27.81 46.17
C GLN A 95 7.50 -27.16 44.78
N TYR A 96 8.45 -27.41 43.88
CA TYR A 96 8.38 -27.06 42.46
C TYR A 96 9.35 -27.93 41.61
N PRO A 97 9.18 -28.04 40.28
CA PRO A 97 10.10 -28.78 39.43
C PRO A 97 11.45 -28.06 39.26
N GLN A 98 12.58 -28.79 39.34
CA GLN A 98 13.93 -28.24 39.16
C GLN A 98 14.21 -27.55 37.80
N ARG A 99 13.31 -27.69 36.81
CA ARG A 99 13.40 -27.01 35.50
C ARG A 99 12.63 -25.68 35.46
N CYS A 100 12.23 -25.16 36.61
CA CYS A 100 11.51 -23.92 36.76
C CYS A 100 12.28 -23.00 37.69
N ASP A 101 12.36 -21.72 37.33
CA ASP A 101 12.98 -20.69 38.14
C ASP A 101 11.96 -20.18 39.17
N CYS A 102 12.38 -20.06 40.42
CA CYS A 102 11.55 -19.56 41.52
C CYS A 102 12.16 -18.28 42.09
N LYS A 103 11.33 -17.27 42.34
CA LYS A 103 11.70 -16.04 43.06
C LYS A 103 10.56 -15.68 44.00
N GLU A 104 10.84 -15.60 45.29
CA GLU A 104 9.87 -15.39 46.36
C GLU A 104 8.71 -16.41 46.27
N THR A 105 7.53 -16.00 45.80
CA THR A 105 6.36 -16.88 45.55
C THR A 105 5.95 -16.95 44.07
N GLU A 106 6.79 -16.43 43.17
CA GLU A 106 6.61 -16.46 41.73
C GLU A 106 7.39 -17.64 41.10
N LEU A 107 6.73 -18.40 40.22
CA LEU A 107 7.30 -19.59 39.57
C LEU A 107 7.26 -19.49 38.04
N GLU A 108 8.43 -19.56 37.41
CA GLU A 108 8.62 -19.50 35.96
C GLU A 108 9.17 -20.82 35.38
N CYS A 109 8.27 -21.60 34.80
CA CYS A 109 8.55 -22.86 34.11
C CYS A 109 8.60 -22.64 32.58
N VAL A 110 9.45 -21.76 32.07
CA VAL A 110 9.47 -21.44 30.62
C VAL A 110 10.25 -22.50 29.82
N ASN A 111 9.65 -23.04 28.76
CA ASN A 111 10.29 -24.03 27.85
C ASN A 111 10.81 -25.32 28.54
N ALA A 112 10.25 -25.68 29.71
CA ALA A 112 10.64 -26.87 30.47
C ALA A 112 10.19 -28.21 29.83
N GLY A 113 9.36 -28.16 28.78
CA GLY A 113 8.84 -29.31 28.03
C GLY A 113 7.65 -30.01 28.69
N LEU A 114 6.96 -29.33 29.62
CA LEU A 114 5.88 -29.89 30.44
C LEU A 114 4.67 -30.30 29.57
N LYS A 115 4.15 -31.52 29.80
CA LYS A 115 2.96 -32.06 29.12
C LYS A 115 1.65 -31.77 29.87
N SER A 116 1.75 -31.41 31.15
CA SER A 116 0.66 -31.13 32.07
C SER A 116 1.10 -30.08 33.10
N VAL A 117 0.15 -29.49 33.82
CA VAL A 117 0.44 -28.63 34.98
C VAL A 117 1.18 -29.46 36.05
N PRO A 118 2.32 -28.99 36.59
CA PRO A 118 3.04 -29.68 37.66
C PRO A 118 2.37 -29.50 39.02
N THR A 119 2.68 -30.39 39.96
CA THR A 119 2.33 -30.22 41.38
C THR A 119 3.31 -29.25 42.03
N ILE A 120 2.80 -28.18 42.61
CA ILE A 120 3.57 -27.09 43.22
C ILE A 120 2.98 -26.69 44.58
N SER A 121 3.70 -25.86 45.33
CA SER A 121 3.25 -25.31 46.62
C SER A 121 2.00 -24.43 46.49
N SER A 122 1.16 -24.39 47.52
CA SER A 122 -0.13 -23.67 47.53
C SER A 122 -0.02 -22.15 47.64
N ASN A 123 1.10 -21.64 48.16
CA ASN A 123 1.38 -20.20 48.37
C ASN A 123 1.89 -19.48 47.11
N VAL A 124 1.79 -20.09 45.92
CA VAL A 124 2.23 -19.49 44.65
C VAL A 124 1.34 -18.31 44.24
N THR A 125 1.95 -17.16 43.94
CA THR A 125 1.25 -15.92 43.56
C THR A 125 1.29 -15.65 42.05
N LEU A 126 2.35 -16.11 41.37
CA LEU A 126 2.51 -16.06 39.93
C LEU A 126 2.91 -17.45 39.41
N LEU A 127 2.19 -17.95 38.40
CA LEU A 127 2.48 -19.22 37.74
C LEU A 127 2.66 -19.01 36.23
N SER A 128 3.89 -19.15 35.76
CA SER A 128 4.28 -18.98 34.36
C SER A 128 4.65 -20.34 33.76
N LEU A 129 3.79 -20.87 32.88
CA LEU A 129 3.92 -22.16 32.18
C LEU A 129 4.13 -21.95 30.67
N LYS A 130 4.71 -20.82 30.29
CA LYS A 130 4.87 -20.36 28.89
C LYS A 130 5.74 -21.32 28.06
N LYS A 131 5.43 -21.46 26.77
CA LYS A 131 6.23 -22.24 25.79
C LYS A 131 6.41 -23.73 26.17
N ASN A 132 5.41 -24.37 26.78
CA ASN A 132 5.42 -25.80 27.10
C ASN A 132 4.59 -26.61 26.09
N LYS A 133 4.20 -27.84 26.45
CA LYS A 133 3.49 -28.80 25.58
C LYS A 133 2.17 -29.25 26.23
N ILE A 134 1.53 -28.38 27.02
CA ILE A 134 0.30 -28.66 27.77
C ILE A 134 -0.90 -28.68 26.83
N ARG A 135 -1.46 -29.87 26.54
CA ARG A 135 -2.56 -30.02 25.57
C ARG A 135 -3.96 -29.81 26.14
N SER A 136 -4.14 -29.92 27.46
CA SER A 136 -5.46 -29.81 28.10
C SER A 136 -5.37 -29.37 29.56
N LEU A 137 -6.45 -28.73 30.05
CA LEU A 137 -6.63 -28.33 31.44
C LEU A 137 -7.81 -29.12 32.06
N PRO A 138 -7.55 -30.12 32.92
CA PRO A 138 -8.60 -30.96 33.51
C PRO A 138 -9.37 -30.23 34.63
N ASN A 139 -10.41 -30.89 35.15
CA ASN A 139 -11.21 -30.36 36.26
C ASN A 139 -10.35 -30.09 37.50
N LYS A 140 -10.55 -28.93 38.15
CA LYS A 140 -9.96 -28.54 39.43
C LYS A 140 -8.41 -28.58 39.46
N VAL A 141 -7.75 -28.46 38.31
CA VAL A 141 -6.28 -28.59 38.23
C VAL A 141 -5.51 -27.53 39.03
N PHE A 142 -6.11 -26.35 39.24
CA PHE A 142 -5.52 -25.25 40.00
C PHE A 142 -6.13 -25.04 41.40
N VAL A 143 -7.02 -25.93 41.87
CA VAL A 143 -7.83 -25.70 43.09
C VAL A 143 -7.03 -25.53 44.39
N LYS A 144 -5.75 -25.93 44.39
CA LYS A 144 -4.83 -25.78 45.54
C LYS A 144 -4.14 -24.41 45.61
N TYR A 145 -4.28 -23.57 44.59
CA TYR A 145 -3.48 -22.35 44.41
C TYR A 145 -4.35 -21.10 44.62
N THR A 146 -4.92 -20.95 45.82
CA THR A 146 -5.91 -19.87 46.13
C THR A 146 -5.30 -18.47 46.09
N GLU A 147 -4.00 -18.35 46.37
CA GLU A 147 -3.26 -17.07 46.38
C GLU A 147 -2.77 -16.62 44.99
N LEU A 148 -3.08 -17.40 43.95
CA LEU A 148 -2.59 -17.15 42.61
C LEU A 148 -3.26 -15.92 41.98
N LYS A 149 -2.46 -14.87 41.75
CA LYS A 149 -2.88 -13.59 41.15
C LYS A 149 -2.61 -13.50 39.66
N LYS A 150 -1.53 -14.12 39.17
CA LYS A 150 -1.11 -14.04 37.76
C LYS A 150 -0.85 -15.44 37.19
N MET A 151 -1.48 -15.77 36.06
CA MET A 151 -1.29 -17.05 35.36
C MET A 151 -0.98 -16.84 33.89
N TYR A 152 0.12 -17.47 33.43
CA TYR A 152 0.58 -17.40 32.04
C TYR A 152 0.67 -18.79 31.42
N LEU A 153 -0.17 -19.06 30.42
CA LEU A 153 -0.31 -20.36 29.74
C LEU A 153 -0.05 -20.29 28.23
N GLN A 154 0.51 -19.18 27.73
CA GLN A 154 0.71 -18.99 26.30
C GLN A 154 1.70 -19.97 25.66
N HIS A 155 1.53 -20.20 24.35
CA HIS A 155 2.39 -21.07 23.54
C HIS A 155 2.43 -22.53 24.06
N ASN A 156 1.27 -23.12 24.36
CA ASN A 156 1.15 -24.52 24.81
C ASN A 156 0.39 -25.44 23.83
N CYS A 157 -0.35 -24.87 22.87
CA CYS A 157 -1.36 -25.57 22.08
C CYS A 157 -2.40 -26.32 22.93
N ILE A 158 -2.89 -25.66 23.99
CA ILE A 158 -4.04 -26.14 24.78
C ILE A 158 -5.25 -26.23 23.85
N ARG A 159 -5.87 -27.41 23.74
CA ARG A 159 -7.07 -27.65 22.90
C ARG A 159 -8.35 -27.75 23.71
N HIS A 160 -8.26 -28.30 24.93
CA HIS A 160 -9.42 -28.60 25.76
C HIS A 160 -9.26 -28.01 27.15
N ILE A 161 -10.12 -27.05 27.50
CA ILE A 161 -10.25 -26.49 28.85
C ILE A 161 -11.56 -27.00 29.44
N SER A 162 -11.48 -27.73 30.57
CA SER A 162 -12.70 -28.19 31.23
C SER A 162 -13.44 -27.04 31.92
N ARG A 163 -14.76 -27.15 32.04
CA ARG A 163 -15.64 -26.13 32.66
C ARG A 163 -15.25 -25.77 34.10
N LYS A 164 -14.58 -26.67 34.82
CA LYS A 164 -14.08 -26.45 36.19
C LYS A 164 -12.55 -26.36 36.26
N ALA A 165 -11.86 -25.99 35.18
CA ALA A 165 -10.39 -25.92 35.17
C ALA A 165 -9.86 -24.87 36.17
N PHE A 166 -10.42 -23.66 36.14
CA PHE A 166 -10.06 -22.52 36.99
C PHE A 166 -10.90 -22.41 38.28
N PHE A 167 -11.51 -23.52 38.72
CA PHE A 167 -12.39 -23.55 39.89
C PHE A 167 -11.62 -23.21 41.18
N GLY A 168 -12.15 -22.28 41.99
CA GLY A 168 -11.55 -21.80 43.25
C GLY A 168 -10.49 -20.70 43.13
N LEU A 169 -10.17 -20.19 41.94
CA LEU A 169 -9.17 -19.14 41.73
C LEU A 169 -9.74 -17.73 41.93
N HIS A 170 -10.25 -17.44 43.13
CA HIS A 170 -10.97 -16.19 43.43
C HIS A 170 -10.09 -14.93 43.39
N ASN A 171 -8.80 -15.06 43.69
CA ASN A 171 -7.82 -13.96 43.72
C ASN A 171 -7.08 -13.73 42.39
N LEU A 172 -7.43 -14.47 41.33
CA LEU A 172 -6.74 -14.37 40.04
C LEU A 172 -7.12 -13.05 39.34
N GLN A 173 -6.11 -12.23 39.06
CA GLN A 173 -6.22 -10.91 38.43
C GLN A 173 -5.87 -10.94 36.95
N ILE A 174 -4.87 -11.74 36.55
CA ILE A 174 -4.34 -11.77 35.18
C ILE A 174 -4.30 -13.20 34.65
N LEU A 175 -4.90 -13.44 33.49
CA LEU A 175 -4.92 -14.74 32.80
C LEU A 175 -4.54 -14.60 31.31
N TYR A 176 -3.36 -15.09 30.95
CA TYR A 176 -2.90 -15.20 29.56
C TYR A 176 -3.09 -16.62 29.03
N LEU A 177 -3.91 -16.75 27.98
CA LEU A 177 -4.19 -17.98 27.24
C LEU A 177 -3.86 -17.86 25.74
N ASN A 178 -3.19 -16.79 25.32
CA ASN A 178 -2.90 -16.51 23.91
C ASN A 178 -1.94 -17.51 23.25
N HIS A 179 -1.95 -17.57 21.92
CA HIS A 179 -1.15 -18.50 21.11
C HIS A 179 -1.35 -19.96 21.58
N ASN A 180 -2.59 -20.41 21.57
CA ASN A 180 -2.99 -21.77 21.92
C ASN A 180 -3.87 -22.37 20.82
N CYS A 181 -4.43 -23.55 21.06
CA CYS A 181 -5.21 -24.30 20.07
C CYS A 181 -6.68 -24.43 20.51
N ILE A 182 -7.19 -23.43 21.24
CA ILE A 182 -8.53 -23.45 21.84
C ILE A 182 -9.56 -23.16 20.75
N THR A 183 -10.45 -24.12 20.46
CA THR A 183 -11.53 -23.94 19.47
C THR A 183 -12.86 -23.51 20.10
N THR A 184 -13.11 -23.90 21.35
CA THR A 184 -14.36 -23.63 22.06
C THR A 184 -14.11 -23.46 23.56
N LEU A 185 -14.85 -22.53 24.19
CA LEU A 185 -14.86 -22.33 25.62
C LEU A 185 -16.27 -22.60 26.19
N ARG A 186 -16.35 -23.42 27.24
CA ARG A 186 -17.64 -23.81 27.83
C ARG A 186 -18.22 -22.69 28.72
N PRO A 187 -19.55 -22.45 28.70
CA PRO A 187 -20.18 -21.44 29.56
C PRO A 187 -19.84 -21.60 31.06
N GLY A 188 -19.44 -20.50 31.69
CA GLY A 188 -19.03 -20.46 33.09
C GLY A 188 -17.68 -21.13 33.39
N VAL A 189 -16.77 -21.26 32.41
CA VAL A 189 -15.38 -21.69 32.66
C VAL A 189 -14.60 -20.71 33.54
N PHE A 190 -15.00 -19.43 33.53
CA PHE A 190 -14.43 -18.34 34.31
C PHE A 190 -15.27 -17.97 35.56
N LYS A 191 -16.24 -18.81 35.96
CA LYS A 191 -17.27 -18.46 36.94
C LYS A 191 -16.74 -17.88 38.26
N ASP A 192 -15.64 -18.43 38.75
CA ASP A 192 -15.12 -18.13 40.09
C ASP A 192 -14.10 -16.98 40.09
N LEU A 193 -13.75 -16.45 38.90
CA LEU A 193 -12.66 -15.49 38.68
C LEU A 193 -13.09 -14.04 38.93
N HIS A 194 -13.60 -13.76 40.12
CA HIS A 194 -14.27 -12.49 40.44
C HIS A 194 -13.35 -11.25 40.42
N GLN A 195 -12.06 -11.43 40.73
CA GLN A 195 -11.04 -10.37 40.72
C GLN A 195 -10.28 -10.27 39.38
N LEU A 196 -10.65 -11.05 38.36
CA LEU A 196 -9.95 -11.04 37.08
C LEU A 196 -10.14 -9.70 36.40
N THR A 197 -9.03 -9.00 36.16
CA THR A 197 -8.98 -7.68 35.50
C THR A 197 -8.49 -7.81 34.06
N TRP A 198 -7.66 -8.81 33.75
CA TRP A 198 -7.08 -9.04 32.42
C TRP A 198 -7.34 -10.47 31.91
N LEU A 199 -7.98 -10.58 30.75
CA LEU A 199 -8.20 -11.86 30.05
C LEU A 199 -7.72 -11.75 28.60
N ILE A 200 -6.68 -12.53 28.28
CA ILE A 200 -6.02 -12.52 26.97
C ILE A 200 -6.20 -13.87 26.29
N LEU A 201 -6.92 -13.90 25.17
CA LEU A 201 -7.29 -15.12 24.41
C LEU A 201 -6.80 -15.09 22.96
N ASP A 202 -5.89 -14.16 22.63
CA ASP A 202 -5.40 -13.89 21.26
C ASP A 202 -4.79 -15.12 20.58
N ASP A 203 -4.85 -15.17 19.25
CA ASP A 203 -4.28 -16.24 18.42
C ASP A 203 -4.72 -17.63 18.90
N ASN A 204 -6.03 -17.80 19.02
CA ASN A 204 -6.69 -19.09 19.22
C ASN A 204 -7.76 -19.27 18.13
N PRO A 205 -8.00 -20.50 17.63
CA PRO A 205 -9.03 -20.76 16.64
C PRO A 205 -10.47 -20.79 17.23
N ILE A 206 -10.83 -19.85 18.11
CA ILE A 206 -12.16 -19.81 18.74
C ILE A 206 -13.19 -19.35 17.72
N THR A 207 -14.18 -20.19 17.43
CA THR A 207 -15.21 -19.92 16.40
C THR A 207 -16.46 -19.21 16.93
N SER A 208 -16.76 -19.39 18.22
CA SER A 208 -17.98 -18.84 18.83
C SER A 208 -17.84 -18.62 20.33
N ILE A 209 -18.54 -17.60 20.81
CA ILE A 209 -18.66 -17.24 22.23
C ILE A 209 -20.14 -17.05 22.59
N SER A 210 -20.47 -17.21 23.87
CA SER A 210 -21.83 -17.01 24.38
C SER A 210 -21.81 -16.02 25.54
N GLN A 211 -22.90 -15.28 25.75
CA GLN A 211 -23.03 -14.33 26.86
C GLN A 211 -22.71 -14.97 28.23
N ARG A 212 -23.06 -16.25 28.41
CA ARG A 212 -22.80 -17.02 29.64
C ARG A 212 -21.34 -17.49 29.81
N LEU A 213 -20.47 -17.26 28.83
CA LEU A 213 -19.03 -17.55 28.93
C LEU A 213 -18.38 -16.72 30.05
N PHE A 214 -18.69 -15.42 30.05
CA PHE A 214 -18.09 -14.41 30.92
C PHE A 214 -18.76 -14.26 32.29
N THR A 215 -19.73 -15.13 32.62
CA THR A 215 -20.37 -15.18 33.94
C THR A 215 -19.32 -15.17 35.05
N GLY A 216 -19.42 -14.24 36.01
CA GLY A 216 -18.55 -14.14 37.18
C GLY A 216 -17.40 -13.14 37.07
N LEU A 217 -17.12 -12.59 35.87
CA LEU A 217 -16.03 -11.66 35.57
C LEU A 217 -16.36 -10.20 35.97
N ASN A 218 -16.70 -10.01 37.24
CA ASN A 218 -17.23 -8.75 37.78
C ASN A 218 -16.23 -7.58 37.70
N SER A 219 -14.92 -7.88 37.80
CA SER A 219 -13.83 -6.88 37.82
C SER A 219 -13.07 -6.77 36.50
N LEU A 220 -13.54 -7.41 35.42
CA LEU A 220 -12.79 -7.45 34.16
C LEU A 220 -12.71 -6.06 33.53
N PHE A 221 -11.50 -5.61 33.28
CA PHE A 221 -11.18 -4.28 32.76
C PHE A 221 -10.71 -4.36 31.30
N PHE A 222 -9.90 -5.38 30.97
CA PHE A 222 -9.31 -5.62 29.66
C PHE A 222 -9.65 -7.02 29.14
N LEU A 223 -10.30 -7.08 27.98
CA LEU A 223 -10.56 -8.31 27.23
C LEU A 223 -9.95 -8.21 25.83
N SER A 224 -9.11 -9.19 25.47
CA SER A 224 -8.54 -9.32 24.13
C SER A 224 -8.79 -10.71 23.55
N MET A 225 -9.32 -10.75 22.32
CA MET A 225 -9.54 -11.95 21.53
C MET A 225 -9.07 -11.75 20.08
N VAL A 226 -7.89 -11.14 19.92
CA VAL A 226 -7.30 -10.80 18.60
C VAL A 226 -6.98 -12.08 17.81
N ASN A 227 -7.08 -12.03 16.48
CA ASN A 227 -6.77 -13.15 15.57
C ASN A 227 -7.48 -14.47 15.95
N ASN A 228 -8.76 -14.37 16.29
CA ASN A 228 -9.63 -15.53 16.50
C ASN A 228 -10.50 -15.79 15.26
N HIS A 229 -11.50 -16.68 15.34
CA HIS A 229 -12.38 -17.03 14.22
C HIS A 229 -13.85 -16.72 14.53
N LEU A 230 -14.11 -15.67 15.32
CA LEU A 230 -15.47 -15.30 15.71
C LEU A 230 -16.26 -14.77 14.51
N GLU A 231 -17.34 -15.43 14.12
CA GLU A 231 -18.23 -14.96 13.04
C GLU A 231 -19.32 -13.97 13.52
N ALA A 232 -19.66 -14.00 14.81
CA ALA A 232 -20.71 -13.17 15.40
C ALA A 232 -20.48 -12.96 16.90
N LEU A 233 -20.96 -11.82 17.41
CA LEU A 233 -20.93 -11.48 18.83
C LEU A 233 -22.27 -11.77 19.52
N PRO A 234 -22.26 -12.19 20.80
CA PRO A 234 -23.48 -12.47 21.55
C PRO A 234 -24.20 -11.16 21.92
N LYS A 235 -25.52 -11.23 22.02
CA LYS A 235 -26.35 -10.12 22.53
C LYS A 235 -25.91 -9.75 23.96
N GLN A 236 -25.88 -8.45 24.26
CA GLN A 236 -25.52 -7.89 25.56
C GLN A 236 -24.21 -8.47 26.13
N MET A 237 -23.11 -8.44 25.36
CA MET A 237 -21.88 -9.15 25.72
C MET A 237 -21.29 -8.71 27.06
N CYS A 238 -21.37 -7.41 27.40
CA CYS A 238 -20.87 -6.87 28.67
C CYS A 238 -21.80 -7.10 29.87
N ALA A 239 -22.97 -7.74 29.73
CA ALA A 239 -23.91 -7.94 30.84
C ALA A 239 -23.37 -8.80 32.00
N GLN A 240 -22.24 -9.49 31.80
CA GLN A 240 -21.52 -10.25 32.83
C GLN A 240 -20.16 -9.63 33.19
N MET A 241 -19.82 -8.48 32.59
CA MET A 241 -18.54 -7.77 32.72
C MET A 241 -18.80 -6.25 32.87
N PRO A 242 -19.43 -5.81 33.97
CA PRO A 242 -19.92 -4.43 34.13
C PRO A 242 -18.79 -3.37 34.23
N GLN A 243 -17.56 -3.78 34.55
CA GLN A 243 -16.38 -2.92 34.63
C GLN A 243 -15.53 -2.93 33.35
N LEU A 244 -15.99 -3.60 32.28
CA LEU A 244 -15.20 -3.74 31.06
C LEU A 244 -14.99 -2.39 30.39
N ASN A 245 -13.71 -2.08 30.17
CA ASN A 245 -13.24 -0.76 29.77
C ASN A 245 -12.57 -0.82 28.39
N TRP A 246 -11.69 -1.80 28.18
CA TRP A 246 -11.08 -2.09 26.89
C TRP A 246 -11.59 -3.43 26.33
N MET A 247 -12.00 -3.43 25.07
CA MET A 247 -12.36 -4.63 24.31
C MET A 247 -11.64 -4.66 22.96
N ASP A 248 -10.83 -5.69 22.74
CA ASP A 248 -10.14 -5.94 21.47
C ASP A 248 -10.61 -7.23 20.79
N LEU A 249 -11.02 -7.09 19.53
CA LEU A 249 -11.56 -8.12 18.66
C LEU A 249 -10.95 -8.02 17.25
N GLU A 250 -9.77 -7.42 17.08
CA GLU A 250 -9.06 -7.35 15.79
C GLU A 250 -8.91 -8.73 15.12
N GLY A 251 -8.98 -8.77 13.79
CA GLY A 251 -8.58 -9.95 13.01
C GLY A 251 -9.51 -11.16 13.16
N ASN A 252 -10.79 -10.91 13.43
CA ASN A 252 -11.84 -11.93 13.51
C ASN A 252 -12.67 -12.00 12.20
N GLY A 253 -13.67 -12.87 12.17
CA GLY A 253 -14.57 -13.05 11.03
C GLY A 253 -15.93 -12.38 11.22
N ILE A 254 -16.06 -11.35 12.06
CA ILE A 254 -17.37 -10.82 12.49
C ILE A 254 -18.07 -10.18 11.30
N LYS A 255 -19.25 -10.70 10.93
CA LYS A 255 -20.00 -10.29 9.73
C LYS A 255 -20.95 -9.12 9.94
N TYR A 256 -21.57 -9.02 11.11
CA TYR A 256 -22.57 -8.00 11.41
C TYR A 256 -22.60 -7.63 12.89
N LEU A 257 -23.06 -6.41 13.18
CA LEU A 257 -23.37 -5.95 14.53
C LEU A 257 -24.88 -5.83 14.72
N THR A 258 -25.35 -6.02 15.96
CA THR A 258 -26.76 -5.77 16.33
C THR A 258 -26.88 -4.61 17.30
N ASN A 259 -28.02 -3.92 17.28
CA ASN A 259 -28.41 -2.91 18.29
C ASN A 259 -28.35 -3.40 19.75
N SER A 260 -28.37 -4.73 19.96
CA SER A 260 -28.31 -5.36 21.28
C SER A 260 -26.90 -5.79 21.73
N THR A 261 -25.91 -5.75 20.84
CA THR A 261 -24.55 -6.29 21.09
C THR A 261 -23.87 -5.59 22.26
N PHE A 262 -23.83 -4.25 22.19
CA PHE A 262 -23.14 -3.39 23.16
C PHE A 262 -24.07 -2.69 24.16
N LEU A 263 -25.36 -3.06 24.20
CA LEU A 263 -26.41 -2.39 24.98
C LEU A 263 -26.10 -2.29 26.50
N SER A 264 -25.25 -3.17 27.04
CA SER A 264 -24.85 -3.21 28.45
C SER A 264 -23.40 -2.74 28.71
N CYS A 265 -22.70 -2.21 27.70
CA CYS A 265 -21.27 -1.88 27.76
C CYS A 265 -21.03 -0.42 28.20
N ASN A 266 -21.70 0.03 29.27
CA ASN A 266 -21.74 1.44 29.67
C ASN A 266 -20.38 2.00 30.12
N SER A 267 -19.49 1.12 30.62
CA SER A 267 -18.16 1.45 31.15
C SER A 267 -17.05 1.40 30.08
N LEU A 268 -17.39 1.02 28.84
CA LEU A 268 -16.43 0.80 27.77
C LEU A 268 -15.89 2.12 27.21
N THR A 269 -14.57 2.20 27.08
CA THR A 269 -13.82 3.37 26.62
C THR A 269 -13.05 3.10 25.33
N VAL A 270 -12.63 1.86 25.09
CA VAL A 270 -11.93 1.42 23.87
C VAL A 270 -12.66 0.23 23.26
N LEU A 271 -12.99 0.35 21.98
CA LEU A 271 -13.55 -0.74 21.18
C LEU A 271 -12.77 -0.89 19.87
N PHE A 272 -12.00 -1.97 19.76
CA PHE A 272 -11.31 -2.35 18.53
C PHE A 272 -12.03 -3.50 17.85
N LEU A 273 -12.50 -3.25 16.62
CA LEU A 273 -13.05 -4.20 15.67
C LEU A 273 -12.34 -4.21 14.31
N PRO A 274 -11.05 -3.80 14.15
CA PRO A 274 -10.45 -3.71 12.83
C PRO A 274 -10.23 -5.10 12.20
N ARG A 275 -10.05 -5.15 10.88
CA ARG A 275 -9.81 -6.41 10.12
C ARG A 275 -10.90 -7.47 10.36
N ASN A 276 -12.16 -7.06 10.41
CA ASN A 276 -13.31 -7.95 10.45
C ASN A 276 -14.05 -7.92 9.09
N GLN A 277 -15.25 -8.51 9.02
CA GLN A 277 -16.05 -8.60 7.80
C GLN A 277 -17.38 -7.84 7.96
N ILE A 278 -17.40 -6.79 8.79
CA ILE A 278 -18.64 -6.08 9.14
C ILE A 278 -19.14 -5.32 7.92
N ASP A 279 -20.31 -5.71 7.40
CA ASP A 279 -20.98 -5.04 6.27
C ASP A 279 -22.02 -4.01 6.72
N PHE A 280 -22.73 -4.30 7.81
CA PHE A 280 -23.87 -3.53 8.30
C PHE A 280 -23.77 -3.18 9.79
N VAL A 281 -24.00 -1.89 10.10
CA VAL A 281 -24.01 -1.35 11.46
C VAL A 281 -25.35 -0.64 11.72
N PRO A 282 -26.27 -1.21 12.53
CA PRO A 282 -27.55 -0.56 12.86
C PRO A 282 -27.40 0.75 13.64
N GLU A 283 -28.28 1.73 13.40
CA GLU A 283 -28.26 3.11 13.96
C GLU A 283 -28.00 3.21 15.48
N LYS A 284 -28.54 2.27 16.28
CA LYS A 284 -28.47 2.31 17.76
C LYS A 284 -27.32 1.49 18.35
N THR A 285 -26.45 0.90 17.54
CA THR A 285 -25.41 -0.06 17.97
C THR A 285 -24.46 0.49 19.03
N PHE A 286 -24.10 1.77 18.95
CA PHE A 286 -23.17 2.41 19.89
C PHE A 286 -23.84 3.33 20.93
N SER A 287 -25.18 3.42 20.95
CA SER A 287 -25.94 4.36 21.80
C SER A 287 -25.70 4.25 23.32
N SER A 288 -25.30 3.07 23.80
CA SER A 288 -24.93 2.83 25.21
C SER A 288 -23.49 3.21 25.55
N LEU A 289 -22.60 3.39 24.56
CA LEU A 289 -21.16 3.57 24.73
C LEU A 289 -20.79 5.02 25.05
N LYS A 290 -21.44 5.61 26.05
CA LYS A 290 -21.33 7.04 26.39
C LYS A 290 -19.94 7.49 26.84
N ASN A 291 -19.14 6.54 27.33
CA ASN A 291 -17.77 6.74 27.81
C ASN A 291 -16.70 6.38 26.77
N LEU A 292 -17.09 6.04 25.53
CA LEU A 292 -16.16 5.63 24.48
C LEU A 292 -15.25 6.80 24.08
N GLY A 293 -13.94 6.63 24.31
CA GLY A 293 -12.89 7.55 23.89
C GLY A 293 -12.25 7.13 22.56
N GLU A 294 -12.20 5.83 22.25
CA GLU A 294 -11.59 5.32 21.02
C GLU A 294 -12.44 4.20 20.38
N LEU A 295 -12.70 4.34 19.08
CA LEU A 295 -13.44 3.40 18.25
C LEU A 295 -12.67 3.12 16.95
N ASP A 296 -12.33 1.85 16.73
CA ASP A 296 -11.70 1.39 15.50
C ASP A 296 -12.59 0.38 14.77
N LEU A 297 -13.06 0.79 13.59
CA LEU A 297 -13.83 -0.03 12.63
C LEU A 297 -13.09 -0.16 11.30
N SER A 298 -11.79 0.15 11.25
CA SER A 298 -10.99 0.12 10.02
C SER A 298 -10.90 -1.28 9.40
N ASN A 299 -10.63 -1.37 8.11
CA ASN A 299 -10.47 -2.62 7.37
C ASN A 299 -11.66 -3.58 7.56
N ASN A 300 -12.88 -3.07 7.39
CA ASN A 300 -14.14 -3.81 7.36
C ASN A 300 -14.82 -3.66 5.98
N MET A 301 -16.05 -4.16 5.83
CA MET A 301 -16.82 -4.15 4.58
C MET A 301 -17.98 -3.14 4.60
N ILE A 302 -17.92 -2.12 5.46
CA ILE A 302 -19.03 -1.18 5.69
C ILE A 302 -19.22 -0.32 4.43
N MET A 303 -20.39 -0.45 3.79
CA MET A 303 -20.75 0.32 2.58
C MET A 303 -21.44 1.66 2.91
N GLU A 304 -22.24 1.68 3.98
CA GLU A 304 -22.99 2.85 4.42
C GLU A 304 -23.01 2.91 5.96
N LEU A 305 -22.97 4.14 6.50
CA LEU A 305 -23.15 4.40 7.92
C LEU A 305 -24.50 5.10 8.14
N PRO A 306 -25.37 4.61 9.05
CA PRO A 306 -26.62 5.30 9.33
C PRO A 306 -26.40 6.74 9.77
N PRO A 307 -27.33 7.65 9.45
CA PRO A 307 -27.31 8.99 10.02
C PRO A 307 -27.34 8.88 11.55
N HIS A 308 -26.56 9.72 12.23
CA HIS A 308 -26.53 9.82 13.69
C HIS A 308 -26.01 8.59 14.48
N ILE A 309 -25.41 7.57 13.83
CA ILE A 309 -24.78 6.41 14.50
C ILE A 309 -23.78 6.77 15.62
N PHE A 310 -23.14 7.95 15.53
CA PHE A 310 -22.17 8.45 16.50
C PHE A 310 -22.74 9.48 17.51
N LYS A 311 -24.04 9.80 17.45
CA LYS A 311 -24.69 10.93 18.18
C LYS A 311 -24.50 10.92 19.69
N ASP A 312 -24.44 9.75 20.30
CA ASP A 312 -24.30 9.57 21.75
C ASP A 312 -22.83 9.53 22.21
N LEU A 313 -21.86 9.42 21.29
CA LEU A 313 -20.42 9.25 21.56
C LEU A 313 -19.72 10.59 21.84
N LYS A 314 -20.23 11.34 22.82
CA LYS A 314 -19.79 12.72 23.12
C LYS A 314 -18.35 12.84 23.62
N LEU A 315 -17.79 11.76 24.17
CA LEU A 315 -16.43 11.69 24.71
C LEU A 315 -15.41 11.08 23.74
N LEU A 316 -15.82 10.78 22.50
CA LEU A 316 -14.95 10.15 21.51
C LEU A 316 -13.83 11.09 21.08
N GLN A 317 -12.59 10.64 21.29
CA GLN A 317 -11.36 11.33 20.92
C GLN A 317 -10.74 10.76 19.64
N LYS A 318 -10.96 9.48 19.35
CA LYS A 318 -10.35 8.80 18.20
C LYS A 318 -11.35 7.91 17.49
N LEU A 319 -11.51 8.12 16.19
CA LEU A 319 -12.39 7.35 15.32
C LEU A 319 -11.63 6.92 14.07
N LYS A 320 -11.53 5.61 13.84
CA LYS A 320 -10.98 5.06 12.60
C LYS A 320 -12.04 4.32 11.80
N LEU A 321 -12.17 4.72 10.54
CA LEU A 321 -13.05 4.12 9.54
C LEU A 321 -12.28 3.67 8.29
N ALA A 322 -10.95 3.85 8.25
CA ALA A 322 -10.11 3.59 7.09
C ALA A 322 -10.34 2.23 6.41
N SER A 323 -10.07 2.17 5.12
CA SER A 323 -10.19 0.95 4.30
C SER A 323 -11.57 0.27 4.35
N ASN A 324 -12.65 1.03 4.58
CA ASN A 324 -14.02 0.56 4.34
C ASN A 324 -14.51 1.03 2.96
N PRO A 325 -15.32 0.23 2.23
CA PRO A 325 -15.90 0.58 0.94
C PRO A 325 -17.09 1.55 1.07
N LEU A 326 -16.95 2.61 1.87
CA LEU A 326 -18.02 3.59 2.11
C LEU A 326 -18.34 4.36 0.82
N LEU A 327 -19.60 4.28 0.39
CA LEU A 327 -20.09 4.96 -0.82
C LEU A 327 -20.39 6.45 -0.58
N TYR A 328 -20.82 6.79 0.64
CA TYR A 328 -21.26 8.13 1.00
C TYR A 328 -21.11 8.41 2.50
N LEU A 329 -20.86 9.69 2.83
CA LEU A 329 -20.86 10.21 4.19
C LEU A 329 -21.83 11.39 4.29
N HIS A 330 -22.80 11.31 5.20
CA HIS A 330 -23.73 12.42 5.44
C HIS A 330 -23.00 13.68 5.92
N LYS A 331 -23.45 14.85 5.47
CA LYS A 331 -22.88 16.15 5.87
C LYS A 331 -22.75 16.32 7.40
N ASN A 332 -23.72 15.79 8.14
CA ASN A 332 -23.82 15.91 9.59
C ASN A 332 -23.33 14.64 10.34
N GLN A 333 -22.63 13.72 9.67
CA GLN A 333 -22.23 12.43 10.26
C GLN A 333 -21.40 12.59 11.55
N PHE A 334 -20.55 13.61 11.59
CA PHE A 334 -19.62 13.89 12.69
C PHE A 334 -20.03 15.10 13.57
N GLU A 335 -21.23 15.66 13.37
CA GLU A 335 -21.69 16.92 14.03
C GLU A 335 -21.67 16.84 15.58
N SER A 336 -21.83 15.64 16.13
CA SER A 336 -21.85 15.37 17.57
C SER A 336 -20.45 15.22 18.21
N LEU A 337 -19.42 14.93 17.41
CA LEU A 337 -18.10 14.49 17.86
C LEU A 337 -17.17 15.65 18.25
N LYS A 338 -17.64 16.52 19.15
CA LYS A 338 -16.95 17.78 19.50
C LYS A 338 -15.60 17.60 20.19
N GLN A 339 -15.34 16.44 20.81
CA GLN A 339 -14.07 16.13 21.49
C GLN A 339 -13.08 15.35 20.62
N LEU A 340 -13.43 15.05 19.36
CA LEU A 340 -12.58 14.25 18.48
C LEU A 340 -11.25 14.95 18.22
N GLN A 341 -10.16 14.20 18.42
CA GLN A 341 -8.76 14.61 18.25
C GLN A 341 -8.12 13.94 17.04
N SER A 342 -8.49 12.69 16.72
CA SER A 342 -8.02 11.95 15.55
C SER A 342 -9.19 11.33 14.78
N LEU A 343 -9.21 11.56 13.46
CA LEU A 343 -10.19 11.01 12.52
C LEU A 343 -9.48 10.36 11.34
N ASP A 344 -9.59 9.04 11.23
CA ASP A 344 -8.97 8.28 10.15
C ASP A 344 -10.01 7.84 9.09
N LEU A 345 -9.86 8.43 7.91
CA LEU A 345 -10.62 8.18 6.68
C LEU A 345 -9.67 7.76 5.53
N GLU A 346 -8.51 7.15 5.82
CA GLU A 346 -7.61 6.64 4.78
C GLU A 346 -8.35 5.66 3.85
N ARG A 347 -8.09 5.74 2.54
CA ARG A 347 -8.70 4.90 1.48
C ARG A 347 -10.22 5.02 1.31
N ILE A 348 -10.89 5.92 2.03
CA ILE A 348 -12.29 6.28 1.77
C ILE A 348 -12.34 7.42 0.75
N GLU A 349 -13.24 7.29 -0.22
CA GLU A 349 -13.52 8.33 -1.22
C GLU A 349 -14.78 9.10 -0.81
N ILE A 350 -14.75 10.43 -0.91
CA ILE A 350 -15.81 11.31 -0.39
C ILE A 350 -16.23 12.27 -1.50
N PRO A 351 -17.17 11.87 -2.40
CA PRO A 351 -17.51 12.65 -3.59
C PRO A 351 -18.03 14.07 -3.28
N ASN A 352 -18.84 14.20 -2.22
CA ASN A 352 -19.48 15.45 -1.79
C ASN A 352 -18.81 16.06 -0.56
N ILE A 353 -17.47 16.03 -0.48
CA ILE A 353 -16.70 16.57 0.64
C ILE A 353 -16.87 18.10 0.77
N ASN A 354 -17.10 18.58 1.99
CA ASN A 354 -17.28 20.01 2.27
C ASN A 354 -16.67 20.39 3.64
N THR A 355 -16.11 21.60 3.74
CA THR A 355 -15.62 22.20 4.98
C THR A 355 -16.60 22.09 6.16
N GLY A 356 -17.91 22.22 5.88
CA GLY A 356 -18.96 22.12 6.90
C GLY A 356 -19.08 20.74 7.57
N MET A 357 -18.51 19.68 6.97
CA MET A 357 -18.48 18.34 7.58
C MET A 357 -17.49 18.25 8.75
N PHE A 358 -16.41 19.04 8.69
CA PHE A 358 -15.31 19.00 9.66
C PHE A 358 -15.33 20.17 10.65
N GLN A 359 -15.93 21.32 10.28
CA GLN A 359 -16.07 22.50 11.16
C GLN A 359 -16.59 22.25 12.59
N PRO A 360 -17.50 21.28 12.87
CA PRO A 360 -17.94 21.01 14.24
C PRO A 360 -16.83 20.50 15.18
N MET A 361 -15.80 19.85 14.63
CA MET A 361 -14.76 19.14 15.37
C MET A 361 -13.57 20.06 15.68
N LYS A 362 -13.81 21.12 16.46
CA LYS A 362 -12.80 22.15 16.78
C LYS A 362 -11.53 21.64 17.46
N ASN A 363 -11.58 20.46 18.09
CA ASN A 363 -10.46 19.85 18.81
C ASN A 363 -9.65 18.86 17.94
N LEU A 364 -9.98 18.76 16.65
CA LEU A 364 -9.40 17.78 15.74
C LEU A 364 -7.95 18.16 15.41
N SER A 365 -7.01 17.35 15.89
CA SER A 365 -5.57 17.54 15.73
C SER A 365 -5.01 16.76 14.54
N HIS A 366 -5.53 15.55 14.29
CA HIS A 366 -5.08 14.64 13.23
C HIS A 366 -6.26 14.27 12.33
N ILE A 367 -6.06 14.32 11.00
CA ILE A 367 -7.00 13.75 10.04
C ILE A 367 -6.26 13.03 8.90
N TYR A 368 -6.75 11.84 8.54
CA TYR A 368 -6.17 11.01 7.49
C TYR A 368 -7.20 10.85 6.37
N PHE A 369 -6.77 11.01 5.12
CA PHE A 369 -7.63 10.96 3.93
C PHE A 369 -7.03 10.05 2.85
N LYS A 370 -7.85 9.59 1.90
CA LYS A 370 -7.36 8.96 0.66
C LYS A 370 -6.49 9.90 -0.20
N ASN A 371 -6.78 11.21 -0.21
CA ASN A 371 -6.25 12.17 -1.17
C ASN A 371 -5.80 13.46 -0.46
N PHE A 372 -4.56 13.91 -0.70
CA PHE A 372 -3.99 15.12 -0.07
C PHE A 372 -4.86 16.37 -0.27
N ARG A 373 -5.57 16.46 -1.40
CA ARG A 373 -6.51 17.56 -1.71
C ARG A 373 -7.62 17.71 -0.67
N TYR A 374 -8.03 16.64 0.00
CA TYR A 374 -9.09 16.69 1.02
C TYR A 374 -8.69 17.52 2.25
N CYS A 375 -7.38 17.68 2.52
CA CYS A 375 -6.87 18.57 3.56
C CYS A 375 -7.22 20.05 3.37
N SER A 376 -7.61 20.48 2.15
CA SER A 376 -8.12 21.83 1.90
C SER A 376 -9.45 22.10 2.61
N TYR A 377 -10.28 21.07 2.80
CA TYR A 377 -11.57 21.17 3.49
C TYR A 377 -11.45 21.16 5.02
N ALA A 378 -10.28 20.81 5.56
CA ALA A 378 -9.98 20.76 6.99
C ALA A 378 -8.83 21.74 7.39
N PRO A 379 -8.98 23.07 7.17
CA PRO A 379 -7.90 24.04 7.38
C PRO A 379 -7.58 24.31 8.86
N HIS A 380 -8.45 23.90 9.79
CA HIS A 380 -8.29 24.11 11.24
C HIS A 380 -7.55 22.96 11.95
N VAL A 381 -7.37 21.82 11.26
CA VAL A 381 -6.69 20.65 11.81
C VAL A 381 -5.18 20.91 11.86
N ARG A 382 -4.45 20.31 12.80
CA ARG A 382 -3.00 20.51 12.92
C ARG A 382 -2.23 19.69 11.88
N ILE A 383 -2.43 18.37 11.89
CA ILE A 383 -1.76 17.39 11.03
C ILE A 383 -2.79 16.78 10.07
N CYS A 384 -2.49 16.77 8.77
CA CYS A 384 -3.34 16.17 7.75
C CYS A 384 -2.53 15.34 6.77
N MET A 385 -2.95 14.09 6.53
CA MET A 385 -2.24 13.15 5.65
C MET A 385 -3.13 12.66 4.50
N PRO A 386 -2.55 12.31 3.33
CA PRO A 386 -1.12 12.42 2.98
C PRO A 386 -0.68 13.86 2.66
N LEU A 387 0.61 14.14 2.83
CA LEU A 387 1.22 15.46 2.55
C LEU A 387 1.49 15.72 1.05
N THR A 388 1.59 14.66 0.26
CA THR A 388 1.98 14.69 -1.17
C THR A 388 1.25 13.59 -1.94
N ASP A 389 1.05 13.77 -3.25
CA ASP A 389 0.70 12.67 -4.18
C ASP A 389 1.93 11.98 -4.80
N GLY A 390 3.14 12.33 -4.35
CA GLY A 390 4.42 11.84 -4.86
C GLY A 390 5.05 12.73 -5.94
N ILE A 391 4.32 13.73 -6.44
CA ILE A 391 4.81 14.72 -7.44
C ILE A 391 4.60 16.13 -6.92
N SER A 392 3.39 16.43 -6.47
CA SER A 392 2.92 17.68 -5.88
C SER A 392 2.93 17.61 -4.34
N SER A 393 3.02 18.77 -3.70
CA SER A 393 2.90 18.98 -2.25
C SER A 393 1.84 20.04 -1.95
N PHE A 394 1.64 20.39 -0.68
CA PHE A 394 0.79 21.53 -0.32
C PHE A 394 1.33 22.87 -0.78
N GLU A 395 2.65 23.06 -0.76
CA GLU A 395 3.26 24.36 -1.06
C GLU A 395 3.59 24.51 -2.54
N ASP A 396 4.00 23.40 -3.17
CA ASP A 396 4.63 23.38 -4.49
C ASP A 396 4.01 22.36 -5.45
N LEU A 397 3.84 22.77 -6.71
CA LEU A 397 3.37 21.93 -7.82
C LEU A 397 4.34 20.77 -8.11
N LEU A 398 5.64 21.03 -8.11
CA LEU A 398 6.68 20.01 -8.15
C LEU A 398 7.44 20.04 -6.82
N ALA A 399 7.11 19.13 -5.91
CA ALA A 399 7.67 19.09 -4.56
C ALA A 399 9.19 18.85 -4.54
N ASN A 400 9.70 18.05 -5.49
CA ASN A 400 11.09 17.63 -5.50
C ASN A 400 11.97 18.56 -6.36
N ASN A 401 12.99 19.18 -5.75
CA ASN A 401 13.97 20.02 -6.43
C ASN A 401 14.73 19.31 -7.55
N ILE A 402 14.96 18.00 -7.43
CA ILE A 402 15.58 17.18 -8.49
C ILE A 402 14.64 17.12 -9.71
N LEU A 403 13.34 16.89 -9.49
CA LEU A 403 12.33 16.82 -10.55
C LEU A 403 12.21 18.16 -11.28
N ARG A 404 12.25 19.29 -10.56
CA ARG A 404 12.25 20.65 -11.14
C ARG A 404 13.40 20.86 -12.13
N ILE A 405 14.62 20.49 -11.74
CA ILE A 405 15.80 20.61 -12.60
C ILE A 405 15.64 19.73 -13.85
N PHE A 406 15.20 18.48 -13.68
CA PHE A 406 14.98 17.58 -14.81
C PHE A 406 13.88 18.06 -15.77
N VAL A 407 12.75 18.60 -15.27
CA VAL A 407 11.68 19.13 -16.13
C VAL A 407 12.21 20.23 -17.06
N TRP A 408 12.96 21.20 -16.54
CA TRP A 408 13.57 22.25 -17.36
C TRP A 408 14.62 21.69 -18.32
N VAL A 409 15.55 20.86 -17.85
CA VAL A 409 16.60 20.26 -18.70
C VAL A 409 15.99 19.45 -19.85
N ILE A 410 14.97 18.64 -19.58
CA ILE A 410 14.29 17.83 -20.60
C ILE A 410 13.47 18.74 -21.54
N ALA A 411 12.79 19.78 -21.05
CA ALA A 411 12.08 20.75 -21.90
C ALA A 411 13.03 21.43 -22.91
N PHE A 412 14.20 21.90 -22.45
CA PHE A 412 15.23 22.47 -23.31
C PHE A 412 15.78 21.45 -24.31
N ILE A 413 16.19 20.25 -23.87
CA ILE A 413 16.75 19.21 -24.76
C ILE A 413 15.73 18.76 -25.81
N THR A 414 14.47 18.52 -25.43
CA THR A 414 13.43 18.05 -26.34
C THR A 414 13.02 19.13 -27.35
N CYS A 415 12.87 20.39 -26.94
CA CYS A 415 12.51 21.48 -27.85
C CYS A 415 13.66 21.84 -28.81
N PHE A 416 14.84 22.18 -28.26
CA PHE A 416 15.96 22.63 -29.08
C PHE A 416 16.64 21.50 -29.85
N GLY A 417 16.72 20.30 -29.28
CA GLY A 417 17.29 19.12 -29.95
C GLY A 417 16.47 18.72 -31.17
N ASN A 418 15.14 18.65 -31.06
CA ASN A 418 14.28 18.33 -32.20
C ASN A 418 14.25 19.46 -33.23
N LEU A 419 14.23 20.73 -32.81
CA LEU A 419 14.34 21.86 -33.74
C LEU A 419 15.66 21.84 -34.53
N PHE A 420 16.77 21.50 -33.88
CA PHE A 420 18.07 21.32 -34.52
C PHE A 420 18.04 20.16 -35.54
N VAL A 421 17.45 19.02 -35.19
CA VAL A 421 17.30 17.89 -36.13
C VAL A 421 16.44 18.27 -37.34
N ILE A 422 15.32 18.98 -37.14
CA ILE A 422 14.47 19.49 -38.23
C ILE A 422 15.25 20.44 -39.14
N GLY A 423 16.03 21.36 -38.57
CA GLY A 423 16.90 22.28 -39.31
C GLY A 423 17.96 21.54 -40.13
N MET A 424 18.78 20.71 -39.48
CA MET A 424 19.84 19.93 -40.13
C MET A 424 19.30 19.03 -41.25
N ARG A 425 18.17 18.34 -41.03
CA ARG A 425 17.48 17.51 -42.04
C ARG A 425 16.78 18.33 -43.13
N SER A 426 16.73 19.65 -43.02
CA SER A 426 16.18 20.55 -44.05
C SER A 426 17.27 21.18 -44.92
N PHE A 427 18.47 21.39 -44.40
CA PHE A 427 19.61 21.86 -45.20
C PHE A 427 20.38 20.72 -45.90
N ILE A 428 20.51 19.55 -45.27
CA ILE A 428 21.23 18.42 -45.87
C ILE A 428 20.32 17.70 -46.88
N LYS A 429 20.76 17.62 -48.14
CA LYS A 429 20.05 16.93 -49.23
C LYS A 429 19.98 15.43 -48.96
N ALA A 430 18.83 14.96 -48.48
CA ALA A 430 18.62 13.57 -48.10
C ALA A 430 18.44 12.65 -49.31
N GLU A 431 19.15 11.51 -49.32
CA GLU A 431 19.06 10.47 -50.33
C GLU A 431 17.65 9.84 -50.40
N ASN A 432 17.05 9.56 -49.23
CA ASN A 432 15.65 9.13 -49.12
C ASN A 432 14.77 10.26 -48.56
N THR A 433 14.07 10.97 -49.45
CA THR A 433 13.22 12.12 -49.06
C THR A 433 12.02 11.71 -48.20
N THR A 434 11.46 10.51 -48.38
CA THR A 434 10.32 10.01 -47.58
C THR A 434 10.71 9.83 -46.11
N HIS A 435 11.76 9.06 -45.86
CA HIS A 435 12.31 8.82 -44.52
C HIS A 435 12.74 10.12 -43.82
N ALA A 436 13.31 11.07 -44.56
CA ALA A 436 13.64 12.38 -44.02
C ALA A 436 12.39 13.20 -43.61
N MET A 437 11.26 13.06 -44.32
CA MET A 437 9.99 13.70 -43.93
C MET A 437 9.39 13.05 -42.67
N SER A 438 9.39 11.72 -42.59
CA SER A 438 8.90 11.00 -41.40
C SER A 438 9.66 11.39 -40.13
N ILE A 439 10.99 11.52 -40.20
CA ILE A 439 11.82 12.00 -39.07
C ILE A 439 11.46 13.43 -38.68
N LYS A 440 11.27 14.35 -39.65
CA LYS A 440 10.88 15.73 -39.33
C LYS A 440 9.54 15.78 -38.60
N ILE A 441 8.58 14.96 -39.03
CA ILE A 441 7.24 14.91 -38.44
C ILE A 441 7.26 14.28 -37.03
N LEU A 442 8.13 13.29 -36.79
CA LEU A 442 8.39 12.78 -35.43
C LEU A 442 8.96 13.87 -34.53
N CYS A 443 10.00 14.57 -34.97
CA CYS A 443 10.56 15.70 -34.22
C CYS A 443 9.55 16.84 -33.98
N CYS A 444 8.56 17.05 -34.86
CA CYS A 444 7.46 17.98 -34.62
C CYS A 444 6.55 17.50 -33.47
N ALA A 445 6.24 16.21 -33.41
CA ALA A 445 5.44 15.63 -32.32
C ALA A 445 6.18 15.68 -30.97
N ASP A 446 7.46 15.32 -30.94
CA ASP A 446 8.31 15.42 -29.74
C ASP A 446 8.49 16.87 -29.26
N CYS A 447 8.48 17.85 -30.16
CA CYS A 447 8.54 19.27 -29.81
C CYS A 447 7.30 19.72 -29.02
N LEU A 448 6.13 19.13 -29.28
CA LEU A 448 4.91 19.40 -28.49
C LEU A 448 5.05 18.94 -27.02
N MET A 449 5.74 17.82 -26.77
CA MET A 449 6.09 17.39 -25.40
C MET A 449 7.01 18.41 -24.72
N GLY A 450 8.00 18.94 -25.45
CA GLY A 450 8.87 19.99 -24.94
C GLY A 450 8.10 21.26 -24.55
N VAL A 451 7.15 21.70 -25.40
CA VAL A 451 6.25 22.83 -25.10
C VAL A 451 5.39 22.55 -23.86
N TYR A 452 4.82 21.35 -23.74
CA TYR A 452 4.08 20.94 -22.55
C TYR A 452 4.94 21.02 -21.27
N LEU A 453 6.17 20.50 -21.30
CA LEU A 453 7.09 20.56 -20.15
C LEU A 453 7.49 22.00 -19.77
N PHE A 454 7.63 22.90 -20.75
CA PHE A 454 7.82 24.33 -20.48
C PHE A 454 6.63 24.95 -19.74
N PHE A 455 5.40 24.60 -20.10
CA PHE A 455 4.21 25.06 -19.36
C PHE A 455 4.17 24.50 -17.93
N VAL A 456 4.53 23.22 -17.71
CA VAL A 456 4.64 22.66 -16.35
C VAL A 456 5.68 23.41 -15.53
N GLY A 457 6.87 23.65 -16.10
CA GLY A 457 7.94 24.42 -15.44
C GLY A 457 7.55 25.87 -15.12
N PHE A 458 6.81 26.53 -16.00
CA PHE A 458 6.27 27.88 -15.76
C PHE A 458 5.20 27.88 -14.66
N SER A 459 4.30 26.89 -14.63
CA SER A 459 3.30 26.74 -13.59
C SER A 459 3.90 26.42 -12.22
N ASP A 460 4.99 25.65 -12.12
CA ASP A 460 5.72 25.46 -10.85
C ASP A 460 6.26 26.79 -10.31
N ILE A 461 6.85 27.63 -11.18
CA ILE A 461 7.32 28.97 -10.77
C ILE A 461 6.15 29.85 -10.33
N LYS A 462 5.02 29.82 -11.05
CA LYS A 462 3.84 30.66 -10.78
C LYS A 462 3.16 30.34 -9.46
N TYR A 463 3.10 29.07 -9.06
CA TYR A 463 2.35 28.64 -7.87
C TYR A 463 3.24 28.24 -6.67
N ARG A 464 4.56 28.44 -6.76
CA ARG A 464 5.54 28.10 -5.71
C ARG A 464 5.18 28.70 -4.35
N GLY A 465 5.29 27.90 -3.29
CA GLY A 465 4.99 28.27 -1.91
C GLY A 465 3.51 28.55 -1.59
N GLN A 466 2.60 28.48 -2.57
CA GLN A 466 1.17 28.78 -2.41
C GLN A 466 0.24 27.82 -3.17
N TYR A 467 0.75 26.68 -3.66
CA TYR A 467 0.02 25.81 -4.58
C TYR A 467 -1.36 25.38 -4.04
N GLN A 468 -1.47 25.01 -2.75
CA GLN A 468 -2.74 24.63 -2.11
C GLN A 468 -3.87 25.67 -2.27
N LYS A 469 -3.56 26.97 -2.34
CA LYS A 469 -4.56 28.04 -2.52
C LYS A 469 -5.15 28.06 -3.94
N TYR A 470 -4.37 27.60 -4.93
CA TYR A 470 -4.69 27.68 -6.35
C TYR A 470 -4.90 26.32 -7.01
N ALA A 471 -4.60 25.20 -6.34
CA ALA A 471 -4.62 23.85 -6.91
C ALA A 471 -5.96 23.49 -7.59
N LEU A 472 -7.10 23.72 -6.92
CA LEU A 472 -8.42 23.43 -7.49
C LEU A 472 -8.71 24.31 -8.73
N LEU A 473 -8.48 25.61 -8.62
CA LEU A 473 -8.63 26.57 -9.73
C LEU A 473 -7.71 26.24 -10.92
N TRP A 474 -6.50 25.75 -10.65
CA TRP A 474 -5.54 25.33 -11.66
C TRP A 474 -6.01 24.06 -12.38
N MET A 475 -6.42 23.04 -11.63
CA MET A 475 -6.79 21.73 -12.16
C MET A 475 -8.12 21.76 -12.93
N GLU A 476 -9.07 22.62 -12.55
CA GLU A 476 -10.30 22.89 -13.32
C GLU A 476 -10.08 23.83 -14.51
N SER A 477 -8.93 24.50 -14.60
CA SER A 477 -8.68 25.47 -15.66
C SER A 477 -8.61 24.84 -17.05
N LEU A 478 -9.10 25.59 -18.04
CA LEU A 478 -8.90 25.26 -19.45
C LEU A 478 -7.41 25.15 -19.82
N GLN A 479 -6.53 25.88 -19.13
CA GLN A 479 -5.07 25.81 -19.34
C GLN A 479 -4.53 24.42 -19.02
N CYS A 480 -4.88 23.86 -17.87
CA CYS A 480 -4.50 22.50 -17.47
C CYS A 480 -5.06 21.45 -18.44
N ARG A 481 -6.34 21.56 -18.80
CA ARG A 481 -6.99 20.64 -19.75
C ARG A 481 -6.33 20.66 -21.14
N LEU A 482 -5.97 21.84 -21.66
CA LEU A 482 -5.26 21.97 -22.93
C LEU A 482 -3.80 21.48 -22.87
N MET A 483 -3.13 21.57 -21.71
CA MET A 483 -1.82 20.97 -21.51
C MET A 483 -1.88 19.43 -21.56
N GLY A 484 -2.88 18.82 -20.91
CA GLY A 484 -3.07 17.37 -20.97
C GLY A 484 -3.41 16.87 -22.38
N PHE A 485 -4.25 17.61 -23.11
CA PHE A 485 -4.49 17.39 -24.53
C PHE A 485 -3.18 17.40 -25.36
N LEU A 486 -2.34 18.42 -25.16
CA LEU A 486 -1.07 18.58 -25.88
C LEU A 486 -0.10 17.43 -25.59
N ALA A 487 -0.01 17.01 -24.33
CA ALA A 487 0.80 15.88 -23.89
C ALA A 487 0.32 14.57 -24.53
N MET A 488 -0.98 14.28 -24.46
CA MET A 488 -1.61 13.08 -25.03
C MET A 488 -1.44 13.00 -26.56
N LEU A 489 -1.68 14.12 -27.25
CA LEU A 489 -1.45 14.22 -28.70
C LEU A 489 0.01 13.93 -29.05
N SER A 490 0.95 14.49 -28.29
CA SER A 490 2.39 14.30 -28.50
C SER A 490 2.82 12.86 -28.29
N THR A 491 2.39 12.18 -27.21
CA THR A 491 2.79 10.79 -26.94
C THR A 491 2.26 9.83 -28.00
N GLU A 492 0.96 9.88 -28.30
CA GLU A 492 0.34 8.90 -29.20
C GLU A 492 0.82 9.06 -30.64
N VAL A 493 0.92 10.29 -31.14
CA VAL A 493 1.47 10.54 -32.48
C VAL A 493 2.91 10.03 -32.57
N SER A 494 3.74 10.24 -31.54
CA SER A 494 5.13 9.80 -31.54
C SER A 494 5.26 8.27 -31.50
N VAL A 495 4.43 7.57 -30.72
CA VAL A 495 4.36 6.09 -30.69
C VAL A 495 3.88 5.52 -32.03
N LEU A 496 2.85 6.11 -32.64
CA LEU A 496 2.34 5.71 -33.96
C LEU A 496 3.33 5.99 -35.11
N LEU A 497 4.10 7.09 -35.02
CA LEU A 497 5.17 7.37 -35.98
C LEU A 497 6.36 6.40 -35.81
N LEU A 498 6.71 6.03 -34.57
CA LEU A 498 7.80 5.10 -34.30
C LEU A 498 7.46 3.66 -34.70
N THR A 499 6.21 3.21 -34.50
CA THR A 499 5.71 1.93 -35.06
C THR A 499 5.70 1.93 -36.59
N TYR A 500 5.26 3.01 -37.24
CA TYR A 500 5.31 3.13 -38.70
C TYR A 500 6.76 3.05 -39.22
N LEU A 501 7.70 3.80 -38.62
CA LEU A 501 9.11 3.79 -39.00
C LEU A 501 9.76 2.41 -38.80
N THR A 502 9.48 1.74 -37.68
CA THR A 502 10.03 0.39 -37.41
C THR A 502 9.45 -0.66 -38.36
N LEU A 503 8.16 -0.59 -38.69
CA LEU A 503 7.52 -1.45 -39.68
C LEU A 503 8.06 -1.22 -41.11
N GLU A 504 8.27 0.04 -41.51
CA GLU A 504 8.88 0.40 -42.80
C GLU A 504 10.27 -0.25 -42.93
N LYS A 505 11.11 -0.13 -41.90
CA LYS A 505 12.44 -0.77 -41.89
C LYS A 505 12.38 -2.29 -41.88
N PHE A 506 11.50 -2.88 -41.08
CA PHE A 506 11.33 -4.33 -41.02
C PHE A 506 11.00 -4.92 -42.40
N LEU A 507 10.02 -4.33 -43.11
CA LEU A 507 9.62 -4.79 -44.44
C LEU A 507 10.77 -4.67 -45.46
N VAL A 508 11.53 -3.57 -45.44
CA VAL A 508 12.68 -3.38 -46.33
C VAL A 508 13.82 -4.38 -46.05
N ILE A 509 14.07 -4.73 -44.79
CA ILE A 509 15.16 -5.66 -44.41
C ILE A 509 14.78 -7.11 -44.71
N VAL A 510 13.54 -7.53 -44.39
CA VAL A 510 13.11 -8.93 -44.53
C VAL A 510 12.69 -9.28 -45.96
N PHE A 511 12.12 -8.33 -46.70
CA PHE A 511 11.60 -8.57 -48.05
C PHE A 511 12.26 -7.65 -49.11
N PRO A 512 13.59 -7.75 -49.34
CA PRO A 512 14.35 -6.81 -50.17
C PRO A 512 13.91 -6.77 -51.65
N PHE A 513 13.32 -7.85 -52.16
CA PHE A 513 12.79 -7.97 -53.53
C PHE A 513 11.27 -7.73 -53.64
N SER A 514 10.59 -7.46 -52.54
CA SER A 514 9.16 -7.14 -52.58
C SER A 514 8.97 -5.68 -53.01
N ASN A 515 8.06 -5.42 -53.95
CA ASN A 515 7.81 -4.07 -54.45
C ASN A 515 6.88 -3.25 -53.51
N ILE A 516 6.90 -3.55 -52.21
CA ILE A 516 5.96 -3.07 -51.17
C ILE A 516 6.40 -1.69 -50.62
N ARG A 517 7.22 -0.93 -51.36
CA ARG A 517 7.66 0.41 -50.92
C ARG A 517 6.55 1.44 -51.14
N PRO A 518 6.03 2.11 -50.09
CA PRO A 518 5.03 3.14 -50.28
C PRO A 518 5.61 4.34 -51.06
N GLY A 519 4.88 4.79 -52.08
CA GLY A 519 5.24 5.98 -52.84
C GLY A 519 5.15 7.26 -52.01
N LYS A 520 5.76 8.36 -52.47
CA LYS A 520 5.76 9.65 -51.73
C LYS A 520 4.35 10.10 -51.31
N ARG A 521 3.37 10.00 -52.22
CA ARG A 521 1.96 10.33 -51.92
C ARG A 521 1.34 9.43 -50.86
N GLN A 522 1.60 8.12 -50.90
CA GLN A 522 1.10 7.16 -49.90
C GLN A 522 1.72 7.42 -48.52
N THR A 523 3.03 7.69 -48.46
CA THR A 523 3.72 8.07 -47.22
C THR A 523 3.11 9.34 -46.62
N SER A 524 2.87 10.38 -47.43
CA SER A 524 2.21 11.61 -46.96
C SER A 524 0.79 11.36 -46.43
N VAL A 525 -0.02 10.52 -47.10
CA VAL A 525 -1.36 10.15 -46.61
C VAL A 525 -1.29 9.42 -45.28
N ILE A 526 -0.41 8.41 -45.13
CA ILE A 526 -0.24 7.65 -43.88
C ILE A 526 0.13 8.59 -42.72
N LEU A 527 1.08 9.50 -42.94
CA LEU A 527 1.53 10.45 -41.90
C LEU A 527 0.41 11.43 -41.49
N ILE A 528 -0.43 11.87 -42.44
CA ILE A 528 -1.61 12.69 -42.13
C ILE A 528 -2.65 11.87 -41.34
N CYS A 529 -2.91 10.62 -41.72
CA CYS A 529 -3.81 9.74 -40.99
C CYS A 529 -3.35 9.49 -39.54
N ILE A 530 -2.04 9.32 -39.31
CA ILE A 530 -1.49 9.17 -37.94
C ILE A 530 -1.79 10.40 -37.08
N TRP A 531 -1.62 11.62 -37.63
CA TRP A 531 -1.96 12.86 -36.92
C TRP A 531 -3.47 12.99 -36.63
N ILE A 532 -4.33 12.61 -37.59
CA ILE A 532 -5.78 12.60 -37.39
C ILE A 532 -6.18 11.63 -36.28
N VAL A 533 -5.61 10.41 -36.27
CA VAL A 533 -5.87 9.40 -35.24
C VAL A 533 -5.40 9.89 -33.86
N GLY A 534 -4.19 10.45 -33.75
CA GLY A 534 -3.69 11.01 -32.49
C GLY A 534 -4.54 12.18 -31.98
N PHE A 535 -5.01 13.05 -32.87
CA PHE A 535 -5.93 14.13 -32.53
C PHE A 535 -7.27 13.61 -32.01
N LEU A 536 -7.86 12.61 -32.68
CA LEU A 536 -9.11 11.97 -32.23
C LEU A 536 -8.93 11.32 -30.85
N ILE A 537 -7.84 10.59 -30.61
CA ILE A 537 -7.53 9.99 -29.30
C ILE A 537 -7.45 11.09 -28.23
N ALA A 538 -6.72 12.18 -28.48
CA ALA A 538 -6.56 13.26 -27.51
C ALA A 538 -7.86 14.07 -27.25
N VAL A 539 -8.76 14.19 -28.24
CA VAL A 539 -10.05 14.90 -28.11
C VAL A 539 -11.11 14.11 -27.35
N ILE A 540 -11.12 12.76 -27.41
CA ILE A 540 -12.20 11.93 -26.83
C ILE A 540 -12.60 12.32 -25.39
N PRO A 541 -11.68 12.57 -24.43
CA PRO A 541 -12.04 12.94 -23.06
C PRO A 541 -12.78 14.30 -22.90
N PHE A 542 -12.86 15.12 -23.95
CA PHE A 542 -13.65 16.36 -23.95
C PHE A 542 -15.09 16.16 -24.43
N TRP A 543 -15.45 15.00 -25.01
CA TRP A 543 -16.75 14.83 -25.67
C TRP A 543 -17.93 14.81 -24.69
N ASN A 544 -17.74 14.27 -23.49
CA ASN A 544 -18.79 14.16 -22.48
C ASN A 544 -18.20 14.26 -21.06
N GLU A 545 -18.41 15.41 -20.40
CA GLU A 545 -17.92 15.65 -19.04
C GLU A 545 -18.61 14.76 -17.99
N ASP A 546 -19.88 14.35 -18.21
CA ASP A 546 -20.58 13.43 -17.31
C ASP A 546 -20.04 11.99 -17.36
N TYR A 547 -19.30 11.62 -18.41
CA TYR A 547 -18.80 10.26 -18.65
C TYR A 547 -17.28 10.11 -18.44
N PHE A 548 -16.52 11.17 -18.68
CA PHE A 548 -15.06 11.21 -18.50
C PHE A 548 -14.59 12.06 -17.30
N GLY A 549 -15.45 12.91 -16.75
CA GLY A 549 -15.09 13.89 -15.73
C GLY A 549 -14.04 14.88 -16.21
N ASN A 550 -13.35 15.53 -15.26
CA ASN A 550 -12.19 16.37 -15.57
C ASN A 550 -10.92 15.50 -15.79
N PHE A 551 -10.93 14.64 -16.81
CA PHE A 551 -9.92 13.61 -17.06
C PHE A 551 -8.47 14.14 -17.04
N TYR A 552 -8.18 15.19 -17.82
CA TYR A 552 -6.85 15.80 -17.88
C TYR A 552 -6.49 16.61 -16.62
N GLY A 553 -7.48 17.11 -15.88
CA GLY A 553 -7.29 17.85 -14.63
C GLY A 553 -7.30 16.99 -13.37
N LYS A 554 -7.13 15.66 -13.46
CA LYS A 554 -7.12 14.77 -12.28
C LYS A 554 -5.92 14.97 -11.35
N ASN A 555 -4.79 15.50 -11.86
CA ASN A 555 -3.55 15.80 -11.10
C ASN A 555 -3.00 17.20 -11.42
N GLY A 556 -2.07 17.70 -10.60
CA GLY A 556 -1.53 19.06 -10.76
C GLY A 556 -0.70 19.26 -12.04
N VAL A 557 -0.03 18.20 -12.50
CA VAL A 557 0.83 18.20 -13.70
C VAL A 557 0.03 18.04 -15.01
N CYS A 558 -1.29 17.86 -14.90
CA CYS A 558 -2.25 17.76 -16.01
C CYS A 558 -1.96 16.62 -16.98
N PHE A 559 -1.43 15.49 -16.50
CA PHE A 559 -1.01 14.35 -17.33
C PHE A 559 -1.87 13.10 -17.06
N PRO A 560 -2.41 12.41 -18.08
CA PRO A 560 -3.28 11.24 -17.93
C PRO A 560 -2.51 9.94 -17.60
N LEU A 561 -1.71 9.93 -16.53
CA LEU A 561 -0.84 8.80 -16.14
C LEU A 561 -1.40 7.93 -15.01
N TYR A 562 -2.52 8.31 -14.41
CA TYR A 562 -3.00 7.70 -13.17
C TYR A 562 -4.03 6.59 -13.40
N TYR A 563 -3.56 5.34 -13.36
CA TYR A 563 -4.42 4.19 -13.09
C TYR A 563 -4.77 4.17 -11.59
N ASP A 564 -5.80 4.93 -11.18
CA ASP A 564 -6.47 4.70 -9.90
C ASP A 564 -7.61 3.69 -10.11
N GLN A 565 -7.89 2.86 -9.10
CA GLN A 565 -8.84 1.75 -9.22
C GLN A 565 -10.30 2.22 -9.38
N THR A 566 -10.58 3.48 -9.00
CA THR A 566 -11.90 4.14 -8.99
C THR A 566 -12.06 5.21 -10.08
N GLU A 567 -11.42 5.06 -11.24
CA GLU A 567 -11.79 5.84 -12.44
C GLU A 567 -13.26 5.59 -12.85
N ASP A 568 -13.98 6.67 -13.22
CA ASP A 568 -15.30 6.60 -13.88
C ASP A 568 -15.24 5.64 -15.07
N ILE A 569 -16.33 4.89 -15.29
CA ILE A 569 -16.39 3.76 -16.24
C ILE A 569 -15.83 4.14 -17.62
N GLY A 570 -16.12 5.36 -18.10
CA GLY A 570 -15.59 5.91 -19.34
C GLY A 570 -14.08 6.15 -19.32
N SER A 571 -13.59 6.91 -18.33
CA SER A 571 -12.15 7.17 -18.17
C SER A 571 -11.35 5.86 -18.04
N LYS A 572 -11.84 4.91 -17.25
CA LYS A 572 -11.20 3.60 -17.06
C LYS A 572 -11.08 2.80 -18.36
N GLY A 573 -12.13 2.80 -19.19
CA GLY A 573 -12.14 2.14 -20.49
C GLY A 573 -11.18 2.79 -21.49
N TYR A 574 -11.12 4.12 -21.50
CA TYR A 574 -10.21 4.90 -22.35
C TYR A 574 -8.74 4.71 -21.97
N SER A 575 -8.40 4.85 -20.68
CA SER A 575 -7.06 4.62 -20.12
C SER A 575 -6.56 3.20 -20.44
N LEU A 576 -7.42 2.19 -20.28
CA LEU A 576 -7.10 0.80 -20.63
C LEU A 576 -6.89 0.60 -22.14
N GLY A 577 -7.73 1.23 -22.97
CA GLY A 577 -7.64 1.16 -24.43
C GLY A 577 -6.32 1.73 -24.96
N ILE A 578 -5.92 2.90 -24.46
CA ILE A 578 -4.61 3.50 -24.76
C ILE A 578 -3.50 2.56 -24.32
N PHE A 579 -3.50 2.11 -23.06
CA PHE A 579 -2.43 1.27 -22.51
C PHE A 579 -2.20 -0.01 -23.32
N LEU A 580 -3.27 -0.67 -23.79
CA LEU A 580 -3.20 -1.82 -24.70
C LEU A 580 -2.65 -1.43 -26.09
N GLY A 581 -3.03 -0.27 -26.62
CA GLY A 581 -2.47 0.30 -27.85
C GLY A 581 -0.96 0.60 -27.75
N THR A 582 -0.52 1.18 -26.62
CA THR A 582 0.90 1.45 -26.36
C THR A 582 1.68 0.15 -26.19
N ILE A 583 1.15 -0.87 -25.49
CA ILE A 583 1.79 -2.18 -25.35
C ILE A 583 1.98 -2.87 -26.71
N THR A 584 0.94 -2.93 -27.53
CA THR A 584 1.03 -3.56 -28.86
C THR A 584 2.04 -2.83 -29.76
N SER A 585 2.06 -1.49 -29.69
CA SER A 585 3.06 -0.65 -30.34
C SER A 585 4.48 -0.93 -29.83
N TRP A 586 4.67 -1.10 -28.52
CA TRP A 586 5.98 -1.39 -27.91
C TRP A 586 6.51 -2.77 -28.33
N ILE A 587 5.64 -3.78 -28.44
CA ILE A 587 5.99 -5.10 -28.98
C ILE A 587 6.50 -4.97 -30.43
N VAL A 588 5.80 -4.21 -31.28
CA VAL A 588 6.20 -3.93 -32.67
C VAL A 588 7.57 -3.25 -32.72
N ILE A 589 7.76 -2.19 -31.92
CA ILE A 589 9.00 -1.40 -31.88
C ILE A 589 10.19 -2.22 -31.39
N PHE A 590 10.03 -3.11 -30.42
CA PHE A 590 11.13 -3.88 -29.84
C PHE A 590 11.43 -5.19 -30.59
N PHE A 591 10.41 -5.99 -30.90
CA PHE A 591 10.61 -7.34 -31.47
C PHE A 591 10.92 -7.33 -32.97
N LEU A 592 10.38 -6.40 -33.78
CA LEU A 592 10.64 -6.39 -35.22
C LEU A 592 12.12 -6.07 -35.57
N PRO A 593 12.80 -5.09 -34.93
CA PRO A 593 14.23 -4.88 -35.15
C PRO A 593 15.07 -6.08 -34.72
N VAL A 594 14.77 -6.70 -33.57
CA VAL A 594 15.48 -7.90 -33.09
C VAL A 594 15.33 -9.07 -34.06
N ASN A 595 14.10 -9.34 -34.53
CA ASN A 595 13.82 -10.40 -35.51
C ASN A 595 14.52 -10.13 -36.86
N SER A 596 14.46 -8.90 -37.38
CA SER A 596 15.10 -8.53 -38.64
C SER A 596 16.64 -8.50 -38.57
N ALA A 597 17.23 -8.28 -37.39
CA ALA A 597 18.68 -8.44 -37.17
C ALA A 597 19.09 -9.93 -37.05
N LEU A 598 18.28 -10.77 -36.38
CA LEU A 598 18.59 -12.18 -36.17
C LEU A 598 18.43 -13.03 -37.43
N ASN A 599 17.41 -12.78 -38.26
CA ASN A 599 17.12 -13.63 -39.43
C ASN A 599 18.29 -13.74 -40.43
N PRO A 600 18.94 -12.65 -40.88
CA PRO A 600 20.12 -12.75 -41.75
C PRO A 600 21.27 -13.55 -41.13
N ILE A 601 21.46 -13.44 -39.81
CA ILE A 601 22.47 -14.21 -39.06
C ILE A 601 22.09 -15.70 -39.06
N LEU A 602 20.83 -16.03 -38.77
CA LEU A 602 20.32 -17.41 -38.79
C LEU A 602 20.43 -18.04 -40.19
N TYR A 603 20.03 -17.32 -41.24
CA TYR A 603 20.17 -17.79 -42.62
C TYR A 603 21.65 -18.00 -42.98
N THR A 604 22.53 -17.07 -42.64
CA THR A 604 23.98 -17.21 -42.88
C THR A 604 24.56 -18.44 -42.18
N LEU A 605 24.24 -18.64 -40.89
CA LEU A 605 24.67 -19.79 -40.09
C LEU A 605 24.07 -21.13 -40.56
N THR A 606 22.90 -21.11 -41.19
CA THR A 606 22.22 -22.32 -41.67
C THR A 606 22.59 -22.74 -43.09
N THR A 607 23.25 -21.88 -43.88
CA THR A 607 23.80 -22.25 -45.20
C THR A 607 24.72 -23.47 -45.12
N SER A 608 24.69 -24.32 -46.16
CA SER A 608 25.58 -25.48 -46.30
C SER A 608 27.05 -25.07 -46.21
N PHE A 609 27.44 -24.01 -46.92
CA PHE A 609 28.79 -23.46 -46.90
C PHE A 609 29.30 -23.14 -45.49
N PHE A 610 28.49 -22.46 -44.65
CA PHE A 610 28.91 -22.13 -43.29
C PHE A 610 28.92 -23.36 -42.38
N LYS A 611 27.92 -24.26 -42.51
CA LYS A 611 27.89 -25.55 -41.80
C LYS A 611 29.11 -26.42 -42.10
N ASP A 612 29.54 -26.50 -43.35
CA ASP A 612 30.68 -27.34 -43.73
C ASP A 612 32.02 -26.70 -43.35
N LYS A 613 32.13 -25.36 -43.41
CA LYS A 613 33.30 -24.63 -42.87
C LYS A 613 33.40 -24.76 -41.34
N LEU A 614 32.27 -24.78 -40.63
CA LEU A 614 32.20 -25.03 -39.19
C LEU A 614 32.56 -26.49 -38.84
N LYS A 615 32.06 -27.49 -39.60
CA LYS A 615 32.48 -28.89 -39.48
C LYS A 615 33.98 -29.06 -39.70
N GLN A 616 34.56 -28.39 -40.71
CA GLN A 616 36.01 -28.40 -40.95
C GLN A 616 36.79 -27.78 -39.79
N LEU A 617 36.33 -26.66 -39.22
CA LEU A 617 36.95 -26.04 -38.04
C LEU A 617 36.87 -26.94 -36.80
N LEU A 618 35.73 -27.58 -36.56
CA LEU A 618 35.55 -28.58 -35.48
C LEU A 618 36.45 -29.80 -35.70
N HIS A 619 36.56 -30.32 -36.92
CA HIS A 619 37.52 -31.39 -37.25
C HIS A 619 38.98 -30.95 -37.04
N LYS A 620 39.33 -29.71 -37.39
CA LYS A 620 40.66 -29.14 -37.18
C LYS A 620 40.99 -28.96 -35.70
N HIS A 621 40.01 -28.57 -34.88
CA HIS A 621 40.14 -28.52 -33.42
C HIS A 621 40.26 -29.92 -32.80
N ARG A 622 39.44 -30.88 -33.24
CA ARG A 622 39.49 -32.29 -32.79
C ARG A 622 40.84 -32.94 -33.15
N ARG A 623 41.39 -32.66 -34.34
CA ARG A 623 42.78 -33.04 -34.72
C ARG A 623 43.85 -32.33 -33.90
N LYS A 624 43.71 -31.03 -33.59
CA LYS A 624 44.65 -30.31 -32.71
C LYS A 624 44.65 -30.85 -31.28
N SER A 625 43.50 -31.27 -30.75
CA SER A 625 43.40 -31.94 -29.45
C SER A 625 44.20 -33.26 -29.43
N ILE A 626 43.98 -34.13 -30.43
CA ILE A 626 44.69 -35.42 -30.58
C ILE A 626 46.21 -35.23 -30.74
N PHE A 627 46.66 -34.19 -31.44
CA PHE A 627 48.09 -33.89 -31.55
C PHE A 627 48.72 -33.36 -30.25
N LYS A 628 47.93 -32.77 -29.35
CA LYS A 628 48.43 -32.26 -28.07
C LYS A 628 48.66 -33.37 -27.04
N THR A 629 47.89 -34.47 -27.10
CA THR A 629 48.17 -35.69 -26.32
C THR A 629 49.38 -36.46 -26.85
N LYS A 630 49.58 -36.55 -28.17
CA LYS A 630 50.71 -37.30 -28.76
C LYS A 630 52.10 -36.72 -28.47
N LYS A 631 52.22 -35.45 -28.07
CA LYS A 631 53.51 -34.77 -27.83
C LYS A 631 54.01 -34.85 -26.37
N LYS A 632 53.35 -35.61 -25.49
CA LYS A 632 53.73 -35.83 -24.08
C LYS A 632 54.39 -37.18 -23.79
N SER A 633 54.64 -38.00 -24.81
CA SER A 633 55.22 -39.35 -24.69
C SER A 633 56.50 -39.43 -25.52
N LEU A 634 57.66 -39.25 -24.88
CA LEU A 634 58.96 -39.50 -25.49
C LEU A 634 59.97 -39.89 -24.40
N SER A 635 60.10 -41.19 -24.17
CA SER A 635 61.21 -41.80 -23.41
C SER A 635 61.27 -43.31 -23.71
N THR A 636 62.50 -43.80 -23.83
CA THR A 636 62.90 -45.16 -24.23
C THR A 636 62.98 -46.14 -23.06
N SER A 637 62.50 -47.37 -23.23
CA SER A 637 63.08 -48.59 -22.64
C SER A 637 62.47 -49.86 -23.25
N ILE A 638 63.17 -50.99 -23.15
CA ILE A 638 62.96 -52.23 -23.92
C ILE A 638 62.59 -53.38 -22.96
N VAL A 639 61.99 -54.46 -23.49
CA VAL A 639 61.87 -55.85 -22.98
C VAL A 639 60.50 -56.31 -22.42
N TRP A 640 59.85 -57.15 -23.24
CA TRP A 640 59.02 -58.36 -23.04
C TRP A 640 58.50 -58.82 -21.66
N THR A 641 57.25 -59.33 -21.63
CA THR A 641 56.89 -60.79 -21.54
C THR A 641 55.44 -61.04 -22.04
N ASP A 642 55.11 -62.32 -22.30
CA ASP A 642 53.87 -62.93 -22.86
C ASP A 642 52.59 -62.76 -21.97
N ASP A 643 51.36 -63.25 -22.26
CA ASP A 643 50.91 -64.35 -23.14
C ASP A 643 49.38 -64.35 -23.46
N SER A 644 48.96 -65.14 -24.47
CA SER A 644 47.66 -65.85 -24.73
C SER A 644 46.27 -65.21 -24.42
N SER A 645 45.39 -64.98 -25.42
CA SER A 645 44.25 -65.87 -25.84
C SER A 645 42.84 -65.49 -25.28
N SER A 646 41.65 -65.75 -25.88
CA SER A 646 41.23 -66.02 -27.29
C SER A 646 39.67 -66.09 -27.49
N LEU A 647 39.16 -65.90 -28.74
CA LEU A 647 37.84 -66.33 -29.34
C LEU A 647 36.47 -65.93 -28.66
N LYS A 648 35.21 -65.95 -29.20
CA LYS A 648 34.44 -66.02 -30.51
C LYS A 648 32.92 -65.72 -30.17
N LEU A 649 31.86 -65.74 -31.02
CA LEU A 649 31.53 -65.29 -32.41
C LEU A 649 30.02 -65.60 -32.72
N GLY A 650 29.30 -64.79 -33.53
CA GLY A 650 27.91 -65.06 -34.04
C GLY A 650 26.93 -63.89 -33.78
N ILE A 651 26.45 -63.03 -34.70
CA ILE A 651 25.83 -63.10 -36.06
C ILE A 651 24.33 -63.49 -36.07
N LEU A 652 23.57 -62.80 -36.95
CA LEU A 652 22.16 -62.91 -37.40
C LEU A 652 21.11 -62.06 -36.62
N ASN A 653 20.10 -61.41 -37.24
CA ASN A 653 19.84 -61.11 -38.67
C ASN A 653 19.07 -59.76 -38.86
N LYS A 654 18.54 -59.44 -40.05
CA LYS A 654 17.86 -58.18 -40.42
C LYS A 654 16.61 -58.42 -41.30
N ILE A 655 15.44 -57.84 -40.95
CA ILE A 655 14.25 -57.73 -41.83
C ILE A 655 13.58 -56.35 -41.61
N THR A 656 13.00 -55.77 -42.67
CA THR A 656 12.27 -54.49 -42.69
C THR A 656 11.04 -54.56 -43.61
N LEU A 657 9.91 -54.01 -43.19
CA LEU A 657 8.77 -53.60 -44.05
C LEU A 657 7.89 -52.60 -43.27
N GLY A 658 7.08 -51.80 -43.97
CA GLY A 658 6.42 -50.62 -43.38
C GLY A 658 4.97 -50.39 -43.76
N ASP A 659 4.55 -49.13 -43.55
CA ASP A 659 3.32 -48.46 -44.00
C ASP A 659 1.94 -48.83 -43.40
N SER A 660 1.48 -47.93 -42.50
CA SER A 660 0.33 -47.02 -42.75
C SER A 660 -0.90 -47.05 -41.82
N ILE A 661 -1.41 -45.83 -41.55
CA ILE A 661 -2.84 -45.44 -41.44
C ILE A 661 -3.62 -45.61 -40.09
N VAL A 662 -3.79 -44.44 -39.41
CA VAL A 662 -5.07 -43.82 -38.95
C VAL A 662 -5.73 -44.18 -37.59
N LYS A 663 -5.67 -43.16 -36.69
CA LYS A 663 -6.69 -42.65 -35.73
C LYS A 663 -6.88 -43.29 -34.33
N PRO A 664 -7.49 -42.56 -33.35
CA PRO A 664 -7.03 -42.53 -31.95
C PRO A 664 -8.13 -43.01 -30.96
N ILE A 665 -8.27 -42.31 -29.82
CA ILE A 665 -9.10 -42.57 -28.61
C ILE A 665 -8.28 -43.38 -27.58
N SER A 666 -8.24 -43.06 -26.28
CA SER A 666 -9.03 -42.10 -25.47
C SER A 666 -8.16 -41.07 -24.73
#